data_AF-A0A956L7A5-F1
#
_entry.id   AF-A0A956L7A5-F1
#
_cell.length_a   1.000
_cell.length_b   1.000
_cell.length_c   1.000
_cell.angle_alpha   90.00
_cell.angle_beta   90.00
_cell.angle_gamma   90.00
#
_symmetry.space_group_name_H-M   'P 1'
#
loop_
_entity.id
_entity.type
_entity.pdbx_description
1 polymer ?
#
loop_
_entity_poly.entity_id
_entity_poly.type
_entity_poly.pdbx_seq_one_letter_code
_entity_poly.pdbx_strand_id
1 'polypeptide(L)'
;ICAADDLACLEWERAELRRLERFLFDNGYLRGRAALDLACGRSGEVDLHVFIRRGPAYRVGNITVTGNLTTQDWRWIRRVFTPTVSPFLPIPSRVTRKKIEAAKERVAREYAEPRSGGSRSSRRALELPYPGVRIETDFDELDPRSLPRGRKLPLTVDVQLGSGVKTEFLFNERVATNRLRGQLQLFKRREPANPAAARREASHLRGYYQTRGYMLATVQGDFDDFGSLPSLRFTIDEGPRVGVRQAELVIPPGPPPAVVDEVRRIYRRKRKLEERARFTDSHAREDLGVILTALNERGYLCAQARMRVAFWEEGLDTAGAHAVIDPFTELELDGRPTWLEQQLDAAGLAAVREQKQAGVFVRVEVLPGPRVVTSGTEDVRYLEQPIPGSRVTEGLPVADHGAWGKPRMLRNGPLRREGDDRASGIPVYLTLDREAERAIVREYRASGYPLADAELRWRYTDQAGVVHRLTQADHLTDPKVGLCTDHARSALAPVDAELAVYEGRAGRFGTTLVRGNFKTRLRPLLREKTWDEAEDYDRREVDKTRRNIEGMGVTEAVQIRDQPVGCKLDDEEDECVVHHVISVTESKDRALDVTGGIGGATLDPLYVFLRPTLPNMLGTGWDLQLDGHVGFGNVFTALRNSFCGEQSCYERSGRAALSRRRIFASPLTFELSGQVQRRVTPARGRIDSALGQLRLTWPVSDKWRLYGGYLAQVANISKGVVKPILGAEDGCTTEGTGSSLCRPPNRGEAIVPDRTGAIQAGAVWQKVDNSFNPNDGVILTLGGLFATPSLGNDWWLRGDASWQHFIPIPRTGDRLNFRYSLRYGHARPLPGLPGSGATSIPEVWRY
;
A
#
# COMPACT_ATOMS: atom_id res chain seq x y z
N ILE A 1 16.39 25.99 -30.67
CA ILE A 1 15.11 25.56 -30.06
C ILE A 1 13.89 26.11 -30.82
N CYS A 2 13.76 27.41 -31.11
CA CYS A 2 12.62 27.96 -31.89
C CYS A 2 12.92 28.28 -33.37
N ALA A 3 14.09 27.90 -33.89
CA ALA A 3 14.35 28.02 -35.32
C ALA A 3 13.56 26.92 -36.04
N ALA A 4 12.73 27.28 -37.04
CA ALA A 4 11.81 26.36 -37.72
C ALA A 4 12.50 25.20 -38.47
N ASP A 5 13.81 25.31 -38.61
CA ASP A 5 14.76 24.44 -39.29
C ASP A 5 15.69 23.67 -38.34
N ASP A 6 15.52 23.83 -37.02
CA ASP A 6 16.27 23.06 -36.01
C ASP A 6 15.87 21.58 -36.06
N LEU A 7 16.75 20.73 -36.61
CA LEU A 7 16.53 19.29 -36.79
C LEU A 7 16.13 18.59 -35.49
N ALA A 8 16.70 18.99 -34.35
CA ALA A 8 16.39 18.41 -33.05
C ALA A 8 14.95 18.73 -32.61
N CYS A 9 14.48 19.95 -32.91
CA CYS A 9 13.11 20.38 -32.62
C CYS A 9 12.10 19.64 -33.50
N LEU A 10 12.39 19.49 -34.79
CA LEU A 10 11.56 18.73 -35.73
C LEU A 10 11.50 17.22 -35.39
N GLU A 11 12.61 16.63 -34.97
CA GLU A 11 12.64 15.23 -34.52
C GLU A 11 11.85 15.04 -33.23
N TRP A 12 12.00 15.95 -32.26
CA TRP A 12 11.21 15.97 -31.04
C TRP A 12 9.71 16.11 -31.33
N GLU A 13 9.31 17.07 -32.17
CA GLU A 13 7.91 17.29 -32.55
C GLU A 13 7.31 16.02 -33.18
N ARG A 14 8.03 15.39 -34.11
CA ARG A 14 7.61 14.12 -34.73
C ARG A 14 7.53 12.98 -33.71
N ALA A 15 8.44 12.92 -32.75
CA ALA A 15 8.40 11.89 -31.71
C ALA A 15 7.20 12.08 -30.77
N GLU A 16 6.92 13.33 -30.39
CA GLU A 16 5.83 13.69 -29.49
C GLU A 16 4.46 13.55 -30.15
N LEU A 17 4.32 13.95 -31.42
CA LEU A 17 3.14 13.66 -32.24
C LEU A 17 2.88 12.16 -32.35
N ARG A 18 3.91 11.36 -32.66
CA ARG A 18 3.79 9.89 -32.71
C ARG A 18 3.36 9.31 -31.36
N ARG A 19 3.90 9.84 -30.25
CA ARG A 19 3.51 9.44 -28.89
C ARG A 19 2.04 9.72 -28.60
N LEU A 20 1.56 10.92 -28.95
CA LEU A 20 0.16 11.34 -28.76
C LEU A 20 -0.80 10.57 -29.67
N GLU A 21 -0.46 10.38 -30.94
CA GLU A 21 -1.26 9.57 -31.87
C GLU A 21 -1.33 8.11 -31.41
N ARG A 22 -0.22 7.52 -30.94
CA ARG A 22 -0.19 6.18 -30.33
C ARG A 22 -1.05 6.10 -29.08
N PHE A 23 -0.99 7.11 -28.21
CA PHE A 23 -1.86 7.18 -27.03
C PHE A 23 -3.35 7.19 -27.41
N LEU A 24 -3.74 7.97 -28.43
CA LEU A 24 -5.11 8.00 -28.93
C LEU A 24 -5.52 6.65 -29.52
N PHE A 25 -4.65 6.04 -30.32
CA PHE A 25 -4.84 4.71 -30.91
C PHE A 25 -5.07 3.65 -29.82
N ASP A 26 -4.20 3.60 -28.81
CA ASP A 26 -4.29 2.65 -27.70
C ASP A 26 -5.57 2.84 -26.87
N ASN A 27 -6.08 4.07 -26.84
CA ASN A 27 -7.36 4.42 -26.23
C ASN A 27 -8.58 4.24 -27.15
N GLY A 28 -8.45 3.61 -28.32
CA GLY A 28 -9.59 3.28 -29.20
C GLY A 28 -10.04 4.38 -30.15
N TYR A 29 -9.24 5.44 -30.26
CA TYR A 29 -9.41 6.54 -31.22
C TYR A 29 -8.47 6.31 -32.41
N LEU A 30 -8.75 5.29 -33.21
CA LEU A 30 -7.82 4.78 -34.23
C LEU A 30 -7.52 5.77 -35.37
N ARG A 31 -8.38 6.79 -35.56
CA ARG A 31 -8.15 7.92 -36.49
C ARG A 31 -7.80 9.22 -35.76
N GLY A 32 -7.35 9.12 -34.51
CA GLY A 32 -6.93 10.27 -33.71
C GLY A 32 -5.73 10.94 -34.37
N ARG A 33 -5.78 12.27 -34.45
CA ARG A 33 -4.67 13.10 -34.92
C ARG A 33 -4.28 14.07 -33.80
N ALA A 34 -2.98 14.29 -33.66
CA ALA A 34 -2.44 15.37 -32.87
C ALA A 34 -1.76 16.38 -33.79
N ALA A 35 -1.77 17.65 -33.41
CA ALA A 35 -0.91 18.68 -33.95
C ALA A 35 -0.30 19.43 -32.77
N LEU A 36 0.94 19.84 -32.90
CA LEU A 36 1.65 20.67 -31.94
C LEU A 36 1.79 22.06 -32.56
N ASP A 37 1.71 23.08 -31.73
CA ASP A 37 2.01 24.44 -32.12
C ASP A 37 2.82 25.06 -30.99
N LEU A 38 3.92 25.71 -31.34
CA LEU A 38 4.87 26.31 -30.40
C LEU A 38 4.73 27.82 -30.53
N ALA A 39 4.05 28.45 -29.58
CA ALA A 39 3.97 29.90 -29.52
C ALA A 39 5.15 30.42 -28.67
N CYS A 40 5.99 31.29 -29.24
CA CYS A 40 7.03 31.96 -28.46
C CYS A 40 6.36 32.94 -27.49
N GLY A 41 6.51 32.67 -26.19
CA GLY A 41 6.06 33.56 -25.13
C GLY A 41 6.97 34.79 -25.00
N ARG A 42 6.67 35.67 -24.03
CA ARG A 42 7.63 36.71 -23.62
C ARG A 42 8.73 36.05 -22.77
N SER A 43 9.96 36.56 -22.85
CA SER A 43 11.12 36.10 -22.06
C SER A 43 11.53 34.63 -22.19
N GLY A 44 11.83 34.15 -23.41
CA GLY A 44 12.50 32.85 -23.60
C GLY A 44 11.66 31.60 -23.29
N GLU A 45 10.40 31.77 -22.90
CA GLU A 45 9.43 30.70 -22.72
C GLU A 45 8.77 30.32 -24.06
N VAL A 46 8.45 29.03 -24.23
CA VAL A 46 7.71 28.52 -25.40
C VAL A 46 6.45 27.84 -24.90
N ASP A 47 5.30 28.40 -25.26
CA ASP A 47 4.00 27.82 -24.99
C ASP A 47 3.72 26.70 -26.00
N LEU A 48 3.66 25.47 -25.52
CA LEU A 48 3.26 24.32 -26.34
C LEU A 48 1.74 24.14 -26.33
N HIS A 49 1.10 24.43 -27.44
CA HIS A 49 -0.30 24.12 -27.69
C HIS A 49 -0.43 22.74 -28.35
N VAL A 50 -1.18 21.84 -27.72
CA VAL A 50 -1.45 20.50 -28.25
C VAL A 50 -2.89 20.42 -28.75
N PHE A 51 -3.06 20.38 -30.07
CA PHE A 51 -4.37 20.23 -30.70
C PHE A 51 -4.68 18.76 -30.97
N ILE A 52 -5.64 18.21 -30.24
CA ILE A 52 -6.04 16.80 -30.37
C ILE A 52 -7.39 16.69 -31.08
N ARG A 53 -7.39 16.10 -32.28
CA ARG A 53 -8.60 15.67 -32.98
C ARG A 53 -8.79 14.18 -32.76
N ARG A 54 -9.61 13.82 -31.76
CA ARG A 54 -9.81 12.43 -31.34
C ARG A 54 -10.37 11.51 -32.44
N GLY A 55 -11.20 12.04 -33.36
CA GLY A 55 -11.89 11.18 -34.33
C GLY A 55 -12.93 10.24 -33.68
N PRO A 56 -13.52 9.32 -34.45
CA PRO A 56 -14.54 8.40 -33.94
C PRO A 56 -13.94 7.33 -33.02
N ALA A 57 -14.66 6.99 -31.96
CA ALA A 57 -14.35 5.83 -31.13
C ALA A 57 -14.78 4.54 -31.84
N TYR A 58 -13.86 3.60 -31.99
CA TYR A 58 -14.15 2.29 -32.60
C TYR A 58 -14.64 1.29 -31.55
N ARG A 59 -15.51 0.38 -32.01
CA ARG A 59 -16.00 -0.76 -31.24
C ARG A 59 -15.66 -2.03 -32.00
N VAL A 60 -15.53 -3.14 -31.28
CA VAL A 60 -15.35 -4.45 -31.93
C VAL A 60 -16.62 -4.78 -32.73
N GLY A 61 -16.42 -5.10 -34.00
CA GLY A 61 -17.45 -5.50 -34.95
C GLY A 61 -17.58 -7.01 -35.01
N ASN A 62 -17.46 -7.56 -36.22
CA ASN A 62 -17.44 -9.00 -36.41
C ASN A 62 -16.10 -9.57 -35.95
N ILE A 63 -16.15 -10.66 -35.17
CA ILE A 63 -14.95 -11.34 -34.67
C ILE A 63 -14.83 -12.68 -35.38
N THR A 64 -13.75 -12.84 -36.14
CA THR A 64 -13.37 -14.12 -36.76
C THR A 64 -12.39 -14.80 -35.82
N VAL A 65 -12.69 -16.03 -35.42
CA VAL A 65 -11.79 -16.83 -34.57
C VAL A 65 -11.25 -17.96 -35.44
N THR A 66 -9.94 -18.07 -35.54
CA THR A 66 -9.23 -19.11 -36.28
C THR A 66 -8.37 -19.94 -35.31
N GLY A 67 -7.87 -21.08 -35.79
CA GLY A 67 -6.98 -21.96 -35.02
C GLY A 67 -7.59 -23.30 -34.63
N ASN A 68 -6.84 -24.10 -33.87
CA ASN A 68 -7.14 -25.50 -33.53
C ASN A 68 -8.11 -25.64 -32.34
N LEU A 69 -9.31 -25.07 -32.48
CA LEU A 69 -10.32 -25.00 -31.42
C LEU A 69 -11.64 -25.69 -31.78
N THR A 70 -12.43 -26.04 -30.77
CA THR A 70 -13.80 -26.53 -30.97
C THR A 70 -14.77 -25.38 -31.31
N THR A 71 -15.87 -25.69 -32.00
CA THR A 71 -16.90 -24.69 -32.36
C THR A 71 -17.59 -24.04 -31.14
N GLN A 72 -17.59 -24.71 -29.98
CA GLN A 72 -18.13 -24.16 -28.73
C GLN A 72 -17.23 -23.07 -28.14
N ASP A 73 -15.92 -23.22 -28.27
CA ASP A 73 -14.91 -22.26 -27.78
C ASP A 73 -14.95 -20.94 -28.55
N TRP A 74 -15.19 -21.00 -29.86
CA TRP A 74 -15.31 -19.81 -30.71
C TRP A 74 -16.34 -18.81 -30.16
N ARG A 75 -17.51 -19.28 -29.72
CA ARG A 75 -18.57 -18.39 -29.20
C ARG A 75 -18.14 -17.69 -27.91
N TRP A 76 -17.35 -18.35 -27.09
CA TRP A 76 -16.87 -17.77 -25.84
C TRP A 76 -15.76 -16.76 -26.07
N ILE A 77 -14.79 -17.09 -26.92
CA ILE A 77 -13.70 -16.18 -27.28
C ILE A 77 -14.28 -14.90 -27.87
N ARG A 78 -15.26 -15.02 -28.78
CA ARG A 78 -16.02 -13.86 -29.30
C ARG A 78 -16.61 -12.99 -28.18
N ARG A 79 -17.16 -13.59 -27.13
CA ARG A 79 -17.73 -12.87 -25.99
C ARG A 79 -16.64 -12.18 -25.15
N VAL A 80 -15.50 -12.83 -24.93
CA VAL A 80 -14.39 -12.27 -24.15
C VAL A 80 -13.77 -11.06 -24.86
N PHE A 81 -13.63 -11.14 -26.17
CA PHE A 81 -13.11 -10.05 -27.02
C PHE A 81 -14.15 -8.97 -27.36
N THR A 82 -15.40 -9.10 -26.88
CA THR A 82 -16.43 -8.05 -27.02
C THR A 82 -16.49 -7.23 -25.73
N PRO A 83 -15.81 -6.08 -25.63
CA PRO A 83 -15.73 -5.36 -24.37
C PRO A 83 -17.06 -4.69 -24.04
N THR A 84 -17.66 -4.98 -22.87
CA THR A 84 -18.90 -4.33 -22.40
C THR A 84 -18.63 -3.23 -21.38
N VAL A 85 -19.59 -2.28 -21.24
CA VAL A 85 -19.51 -1.20 -20.23
C VAL A 85 -19.59 -1.76 -18.79
N SER A 86 -20.33 -2.86 -18.62
CA SER A 86 -20.43 -3.60 -17.36
C SER A 86 -20.65 -5.10 -17.66
N PRO A 87 -20.23 -6.02 -16.80
CA PRO A 87 -20.58 -7.44 -16.92
C PRO A 87 -22.09 -7.70 -16.82
N PHE A 88 -22.87 -6.76 -16.25
CA PHE A 88 -24.32 -6.87 -16.08
C PHE A 88 -25.13 -6.16 -17.17
N LEU A 89 -24.51 -5.27 -17.95
CA LEU A 89 -25.17 -4.52 -19.03
C LEU A 89 -24.41 -4.76 -20.35
N PRO A 90 -24.98 -5.48 -21.34
CA PRO A 90 -24.31 -5.87 -22.59
C PRO A 90 -24.22 -4.71 -23.59
N ILE A 91 -23.83 -3.53 -23.13
CA ILE A 91 -23.61 -2.35 -23.97
C ILE A 91 -22.16 -2.43 -24.50
N PRO A 92 -21.95 -2.51 -25.83
CA PRO A 92 -20.62 -2.57 -26.40
C PRO A 92 -19.86 -1.28 -26.11
N SER A 93 -18.71 -1.41 -25.47
CA SER A 93 -17.81 -0.32 -25.15
C SER A 93 -16.74 -0.16 -26.23
N ARG A 94 -16.02 0.96 -26.17
CA ARG A 94 -14.85 1.23 -27.01
C ARG A 94 -13.79 0.14 -26.87
N VAL A 95 -13.22 -0.29 -28.00
CA VAL A 95 -12.07 -1.19 -28.05
C VAL A 95 -10.80 -0.40 -27.70
N THR A 96 -9.96 -0.94 -26.81
CA THR A 96 -8.68 -0.31 -26.43
C THR A 96 -7.61 -1.39 -26.39
N ARG A 97 -6.33 -1.04 -26.60
CA ARG A 97 -5.21 -1.99 -26.53
C ARG A 97 -5.22 -2.76 -25.20
N LYS A 98 -5.38 -2.02 -24.10
CA LYS A 98 -5.50 -2.59 -22.74
C LYS A 98 -6.61 -3.66 -22.62
N LYS A 99 -7.77 -3.45 -23.26
CA LYS A 99 -8.88 -4.41 -23.21
C LYS A 99 -8.63 -5.65 -24.07
N ILE A 100 -7.95 -5.49 -25.20
CA ILE A 100 -7.54 -6.60 -26.06
C ILE A 100 -6.47 -7.43 -25.35
N GLU A 101 -5.45 -6.80 -24.77
CA GLU A 101 -4.44 -7.51 -23.98
C GLU A 101 -5.04 -8.25 -22.79
N ALA A 102 -5.96 -7.61 -22.05
CA ALA A 102 -6.69 -8.29 -20.98
C ALA A 102 -7.55 -9.47 -21.48
N ALA A 103 -8.10 -9.37 -22.70
CA ALA A 103 -8.84 -10.46 -23.34
C ALA A 103 -7.91 -11.60 -23.78
N LYS A 104 -6.77 -11.29 -24.42
CA LYS A 104 -5.70 -12.24 -24.77
C LYS A 104 -5.24 -12.98 -23.51
N GLU A 105 -4.90 -12.26 -22.45
CA GLU A 105 -4.46 -12.85 -21.18
C GLU A 105 -5.54 -13.74 -20.55
N ARG A 106 -6.80 -13.30 -20.55
CA ARG A 106 -7.92 -14.09 -20.01
C ARG A 106 -8.13 -15.39 -20.78
N VAL A 107 -8.04 -15.35 -22.10
CA VAL A 107 -8.18 -16.54 -22.95
C VAL A 107 -6.98 -17.45 -22.78
N ALA A 108 -5.76 -16.92 -22.81
CA ALA A 108 -4.54 -17.68 -22.60
C ALA A 108 -4.54 -18.38 -21.23
N ARG A 109 -4.93 -17.68 -20.17
CA ARG A 109 -5.00 -18.26 -18.82
C ARG A 109 -6.00 -19.42 -18.71
N GLU A 110 -7.17 -19.30 -19.33
CA GLU A 110 -8.20 -20.35 -19.28
C GLU A 110 -7.73 -21.66 -19.93
N TYR A 111 -6.89 -21.59 -20.97
CA TYR A 111 -6.35 -22.76 -21.67
C TYR A 111 -5.02 -23.25 -21.08
N ALA A 112 -4.17 -22.34 -20.61
CA ALA A 112 -2.86 -22.69 -20.06
C ALA A 112 -2.94 -23.25 -18.64
N GLU A 113 -3.81 -22.73 -17.79
CA GLU A 113 -3.83 -23.11 -16.38
C GLU A 113 -4.67 -24.36 -16.08
N PRO A 114 -4.18 -25.25 -15.20
CA PRO A 114 -4.94 -26.40 -14.73
C PRO A 114 -6.12 -25.93 -13.88
N ARG A 115 -7.34 -26.40 -14.20
CA ARG A 115 -8.55 -26.01 -13.47
C ARG A 115 -8.51 -26.48 -12.01
N SER A 116 -8.43 -25.54 -11.07
CA SER A 116 -8.63 -25.84 -9.63
C SER A 116 -10.13 -26.02 -9.36
N GLY A 117 -10.51 -27.10 -8.66
CA GLY A 117 -11.90 -27.57 -8.49
C GLY A 117 -12.92 -26.63 -7.82
N GLY A 118 -12.57 -25.38 -7.52
CA GLY A 118 -13.48 -24.37 -6.94
C GLY A 118 -14.21 -23.50 -7.96
N SER A 119 -13.73 -23.37 -9.20
CA SER A 119 -14.38 -22.55 -10.24
C SER A 119 -15.26 -23.41 -11.12
N ARG A 120 -16.54 -23.56 -10.76
CA ARG A 120 -17.57 -24.18 -11.62
C ARG A 120 -17.95 -23.21 -12.76
N SER A 121 -17.06 -23.05 -13.73
CA SER A 121 -17.50 -22.60 -15.06
C SER A 121 -18.13 -23.80 -15.78
N SER A 122 -19.28 -23.59 -16.43
CA SER A 122 -20.18 -24.65 -16.92
C SER A 122 -19.68 -25.43 -18.15
N ARG A 123 -18.36 -25.60 -18.36
CA ARG A 123 -17.82 -26.10 -19.63
C ARG A 123 -16.81 -27.24 -19.49
N ARG A 124 -17.24 -28.40 -20.00
CA ARG A 124 -16.63 -29.73 -19.89
C ARG A 124 -15.67 -30.14 -21.03
N ALA A 125 -15.24 -29.23 -21.92
CA ALA A 125 -14.72 -29.65 -23.23
C ALA A 125 -13.19 -29.90 -23.35
N LEU A 126 -12.36 -29.57 -22.35
CA LEU A 126 -10.91 -29.82 -22.43
C LEU A 126 -10.42 -30.60 -21.22
N GLU A 127 -9.83 -31.76 -21.50
CA GLU A 127 -9.31 -32.71 -20.50
C GLU A 127 -7.90 -32.35 -20.00
N LEU A 128 -7.14 -31.54 -20.75
CA LEU A 128 -5.72 -31.23 -20.48
C LEU A 128 -5.43 -29.72 -20.55
N PRO A 129 -4.45 -29.21 -19.78
CA PRO A 129 -3.92 -27.85 -19.90
C PRO A 129 -2.94 -27.71 -21.09
N TYR A 130 -2.95 -26.53 -21.71
CA TYR A 130 -2.17 -26.20 -22.92
C TYR A 130 -1.20 -25.04 -22.65
N PRO A 131 -0.01 -25.31 -22.07
CA PRO A 131 0.90 -24.25 -21.66
C PRO A 131 1.48 -23.48 -22.86
N GLY A 132 1.60 -24.10 -24.04
CA GLY A 132 2.11 -23.46 -25.25
C GLY A 132 1.11 -22.55 -25.98
N VAL A 133 -0.02 -22.20 -25.37
CA VAL A 133 -1.08 -21.42 -26.04
C VAL A 133 -0.58 -20.04 -26.48
N ARG A 134 -0.74 -19.76 -27.78
CA ARG A 134 -0.46 -18.46 -28.40
C ARG A 134 -1.75 -17.86 -28.92
N ILE A 135 -1.92 -16.56 -28.66
CA ILE A 135 -3.10 -15.81 -29.07
C ILE A 135 -2.62 -14.55 -29.78
N GLU A 136 -2.87 -14.52 -31.07
CA GLU A 136 -2.53 -13.40 -31.92
C GLU A 136 -3.80 -12.69 -32.37
N THR A 137 -3.70 -11.38 -32.57
CA THR A 137 -4.81 -10.57 -33.05
C THR A 137 -4.31 -9.59 -34.08
N ASP A 138 -5.07 -9.40 -35.14
CA ASP A 138 -4.78 -8.41 -36.19
C ASP A 138 -4.82 -6.96 -35.69
N PHE A 139 -5.25 -6.71 -34.44
CA PHE A 139 -5.28 -5.37 -33.84
C PHE A 139 -3.91 -4.68 -33.80
N ASP A 140 -2.84 -5.43 -33.60
CA ASP A 140 -1.48 -4.90 -33.55
C ASP A 140 -0.94 -4.53 -34.94
N GLU A 141 -1.55 -5.05 -36.00
CA GLU A 141 -1.18 -4.85 -37.40
C GLU A 141 -2.05 -3.80 -38.11
N LEU A 142 -2.99 -3.18 -37.38
CA LEU A 142 -3.89 -2.18 -37.95
C LEU A 142 -3.16 -0.89 -38.33
N ASP A 143 -3.09 -0.62 -39.63
CA ASP A 143 -2.73 0.69 -40.15
C ASP A 143 -3.92 1.66 -40.03
N PRO A 144 -3.75 2.85 -39.42
CA PRO A 144 -4.77 3.92 -39.44
C PRO A 144 -5.38 4.22 -40.82
N ARG A 145 -4.65 3.97 -41.91
CA ARG A 145 -5.10 4.20 -43.29
C ARG A 145 -6.03 3.10 -43.83
N SER A 146 -5.93 1.87 -43.34
CA SER A 146 -6.74 0.72 -43.78
C SER A 146 -8.03 0.53 -42.97
N LEU A 147 -8.31 1.43 -42.03
CA LEU A 147 -9.47 1.33 -41.15
C LEU A 147 -10.81 1.45 -41.92
N PRO A 148 -11.82 0.62 -41.62
CA PRO A 148 -13.11 0.65 -42.27
C PRO A 148 -13.81 2.01 -42.07
N ARG A 149 -14.65 2.42 -43.02
CA ARG A 149 -15.41 3.68 -42.92
C ARG A 149 -16.40 3.69 -41.73
N GLY A 150 -16.88 2.51 -41.30
CA GLY A 150 -17.77 2.36 -40.15
C GLY A 150 -17.06 2.37 -38.78
N ARG A 151 -17.80 2.63 -37.69
CA ARG A 151 -17.29 2.62 -36.30
C ARG A 151 -17.11 1.21 -35.69
N LYS A 152 -17.20 0.18 -36.53
CA LYS A 152 -17.06 -1.24 -36.15
C LYS A 152 -15.79 -1.77 -36.79
N LEU A 153 -14.86 -2.22 -35.97
CA LEU A 153 -13.58 -2.78 -36.38
C LEU A 153 -13.72 -4.31 -36.44
N PRO A 154 -13.57 -4.97 -37.60
CA PRO A 154 -13.43 -6.42 -37.65
C PRO A 154 -12.16 -6.83 -36.90
N LEU A 155 -12.24 -7.92 -36.14
CA LEU A 155 -11.11 -8.43 -35.36
C LEU A 155 -10.91 -9.91 -35.65
N THR A 156 -9.72 -10.28 -36.08
CA THR A 156 -9.31 -11.66 -36.26
C THR A 156 -8.52 -12.10 -35.03
N VAL A 157 -8.93 -13.19 -34.40
CA VAL A 157 -8.28 -13.78 -33.24
C VAL A 157 -7.80 -15.17 -33.62
N ASP A 158 -6.49 -15.34 -33.78
CA ASP A 158 -5.88 -16.64 -34.02
C ASP A 158 -5.45 -17.26 -32.69
N VAL A 159 -5.93 -18.47 -32.41
CA VAL A 159 -5.61 -19.19 -31.18
C VAL A 159 -4.96 -20.52 -31.52
N GLN A 160 -3.69 -20.63 -31.17
CA GLN A 160 -2.91 -21.86 -31.34
C GLN A 160 -2.68 -22.46 -29.95
N LEU A 161 -3.37 -23.55 -29.63
CA LEU A 161 -3.27 -24.18 -28.30
C LEU A 161 -1.89 -24.81 -28.05
N GLY A 162 -1.18 -25.26 -29.09
CA GLY A 162 0.02 -26.10 -28.93
C GLY A 162 -0.33 -27.48 -28.36
N SER A 163 0.66 -28.19 -27.83
CA SER A 163 0.48 -29.54 -27.27
C SER A 163 -0.12 -29.49 -25.86
N GLY A 164 -1.17 -30.26 -25.62
CA GLY A 164 -1.74 -30.45 -24.28
C GLY A 164 -0.81 -31.31 -23.44
N VAL A 165 -0.63 -30.97 -22.16
CA VAL A 165 0.35 -31.62 -21.29
C VAL A 165 -0.34 -32.37 -20.16
N LYS A 166 -0.11 -33.68 -20.09
CA LYS A 166 -0.53 -34.50 -18.94
C LYS A 166 0.50 -34.35 -17.82
N THR A 167 0.03 -34.14 -16.59
CA THR A 167 0.91 -34.03 -15.40
C THR A 167 0.61 -35.13 -14.41
N GLU A 168 1.60 -35.98 -14.17
CA GLU A 168 1.55 -37.10 -13.24
C GLU A 168 2.49 -36.84 -12.07
N PHE A 169 2.02 -37.11 -10.86
CA PHE A 169 2.79 -36.98 -9.64
C PHE A 169 2.75 -38.34 -8.96
N LEU A 170 3.93 -38.89 -8.68
CA LEU A 170 4.10 -40.18 -8.01
C LEU A 170 4.61 -39.93 -6.60
N PHE A 171 4.09 -40.71 -5.64
CA PHE A 171 4.51 -40.71 -4.23
C PHE A 171 4.29 -39.39 -3.46
N ASN A 172 3.37 -38.54 -3.92
CA ASN A 172 2.98 -37.30 -3.24
C ASN A 172 1.94 -37.53 -2.12
N GLU A 173 2.31 -38.23 -1.05
CA GLU A 173 1.37 -38.62 0.01
C GLU A 173 0.80 -37.44 0.80
N ARG A 174 1.62 -36.45 1.17
CA ARG A 174 1.22 -35.38 2.10
C ARG A 174 0.75 -34.12 1.40
N VAL A 175 1.07 -33.94 0.11
CA VAL A 175 0.57 -32.82 -0.69
C VAL A 175 -0.34 -33.32 -1.81
N ALA A 176 -1.59 -32.87 -1.80
CA ALA A 176 -2.55 -33.20 -2.83
C ALA A 176 -2.07 -32.78 -4.23
N THR A 177 -2.25 -33.67 -5.21
CA THR A 177 -1.85 -33.51 -6.62
C THR A 177 -2.34 -32.18 -7.22
N ASN A 178 -3.57 -31.78 -6.93
CA ASN A 178 -4.14 -30.51 -7.42
C ASN A 178 -3.37 -29.28 -6.90
N ARG A 179 -2.81 -29.35 -5.69
CA ARG A 179 -1.97 -28.27 -5.14
C ARG A 179 -0.63 -28.21 -5.84
N LEU A 180 0.03 -29.35 -6.04
CA LEU A 180 1.30 -29.45 -6.77
C LEU A 180 1.16 -28.95 -8.20
N ARG A 181 0.09 -29.36 -8.88
CA ARG A 181 -0.23 -28.90 -10.24
C ARG A 181 -0.40 -27.37 -10.32
N GLY A 182 -0.98 -26.76 -9.30
CA GLY A 182 -1.10 -25.29 -9.20
C GLY A 182 0.21 -24.55 -8.91
N GLN A 183 1.28 -25.27 -8.52
CA GLN A 183 2.62 -24.68 -8.33
C GLN A 183 3.45 -24.68 -9.60
N LEU A 184 3.11 -25.52 -10.58
CA LEU A 184 3.85 -25.61 -11.82
C LEU A 184 3.87 -24.24 -12.54
N GLN A 185 5.07 -23.69 -12.73
CA GLN A 185 5.28 -22.36 -13.31
C GLN A 185 5.16 -22.38 -14.82
N LEU A 186 5.36 -23.52 -15.47
CA LEU A 186 5.26 -23.70 -16.91
C LEU A 186 3.91 -23.20 -17.48
N PHE A 187 2.82 -23.39 -16.73
CA PHE A 187 1.47 -22.93 -17.11
C PHE A 187 1.32 -21.41 -17.00
N LYS A 188 2.00 -20.78 -16.03
CA LYS A 188 2.01 -19.33 -15.84
C LYS A 188 2.93 -18.62 -16.83
N ARG A 189 4.08 -19.23 -17.11
CA ARG A 189 5.10 -18.75 -18.06
C ARG A 189 4.74 -19.03 -19.51
N ARG A 190 3.73 -19.87 -19.75
CA ARG A 190 3.26 -20.29 -21.07
C ARG A 190 4.36 -20.95 -21.91
N GLU A 191 5.13 -21.80 -21.26
CA GLU A 191 6.26 -22.48 -21.90
C GLU A 191 5.85 -23.88 -22.37
N PRO A 192 6.23 -24.32 -23.59
CA PRO A 192 6.00 -25.69 -24.02
C PRO A 192 6.69 -26.69 -23.08
N ALA A 193 6.05 -27.83 -22.83
CA ALA A 193 6.67 -28.90 -22.05
C ALA A 193 7.85 -29.51 -22.83
N ASN A 194 9.00 -29.60 -22.16
CA ASN A 194 10.23 -30.21 -22.68
C ASN A 194 11.09 -30.71 -21.48
N PRO A 195 12.18 -31.46 -21.71
CA PRO A 195 13.03 -31.98 -20.63
C PRO A 195 13.69 -30.91 -19.75
N ALA A 196 13.95 -29.72 -20.29
CA ALA A 196 14.50 -28.62 -19.50
C ALA A 196 13.43 -28.02 -18.56
N ALA A 197 12.19 -27.89 -19.04
CA ALA A 197 11.04 -27.46 -18.25
C ALA A 197 10.76 -28.47 -17.13
N ALA A 198 10.75 -29.78 -17.43
CA ALA A 198 10.58 -30.83 -16.42
C ALA A 198 11.58 -30.70 -15.25
N ARG A 199 12.87 -30.50 -15.55
CA ARG A 199 13.92 -30.28 -14.55
C ARG A 199 13.73 -28.99 -13.74
N ARG A 200 13.39 -27.88 -14.39
CA ARG A 200 13.12 -26.60 -13.70
C ARG A 200 11.90 -26.70 -12.78
N GLU A 201 10.83 -27.33 -13.25
CA GLU A 201 9.62 -27.54 -12.48
C GLU A 201 9.85 -28.49 -11.31
N ALA A 202 10.66 -29.53 -11.49
CA ALA A 202 11.09 -30.40 -10.39
C ALA A 202 11.85 -29.61 -9.31
N SER A 203 12.79 -28.75 -9.68
CA SER A 203 13.47 -27.86 -8.74
C SER A 203 12.51 -26.87 -8.05
N HIS A 204 11.52 -26.34 -8.79
CA HIS A 204 10.51 -25.46 -8.19
C HIS A 204 9.60 -26.19 -7.19
N LEU A 205 9.12 -27.39 -7.52
CA LEU A 205 8.33 -28.24 -6.63
C LEU A 205 9.15 -28.62 -5.39
N ARG A 206 10.44 -28.92 -5.55
CA ARG A 206 11.36 -29.16 -4.42
C ARG A 206 11.40 -27.96 -3.48
N GLY A 207 11.60 -26.75 -4.00
CA GLY A 207 11.53 -25.52 -3.19
C GLY A 207 10.17 -25.34 -2.50
N TYR A 208 9.06 -25.69 -3.15
CA TYR A 208 7.72 -25.68 -2.55
C TYR A 208 7.56 -26.68 -1.39
N TYR A 209 8.22 -27.84 -1.46
CA TYR A 209 8.28 -28.80 -0.36
C TYR A 209 9.16 -28.28 0.80
N GLN A 210 10.33 -27.72 0.50
CA GLN A 210 11.24 -27.14 1.49
C GLN A 210 10.59 -26.00 2.28
N THR A 211 9.85 -25.10 1.62
CA THR A 211 9.10 -24.03 2.31
C THR A 211 7.99 -24.56 3.25
N ARG A 212 7.62 -25.84 3.14
CA ARG A 212 6.69 -26.52 4.07
C ARG A 212 7.37 -27.29 5.20
N GLY A 213 8.70 -27.32 5.21
CA GLY A 213 9.51 -28.07 6.18
C GLY A 213 9.90 -29.47 5.72
N TYR A 214 9.78 -29.78 4.42
CA TYR A 214 10.30 -31.03 3.84
C TYR A 214 11.67 -30.74 3.23
N MET A 215 12.66 -30.55 4.10
CA MET A 215 14.00 -30.11 3.67
C MET A 215 14.71 -31.18 2.83
N LEU A 216 14.48 -32.45 3.15
CA LEU A 216 15.06 -33.60 2.47
C LEU A 216 14.26 -34.06 1.25
N ALA A 217 13.25 -33.30 0.83
CA ALA A 217 12.44 -33.69 -0.31
C ALA A 217 13.29 -33.75 -1.59
N THR A 218 13.18 -34.85 -2.32
CA THR A 218 13.73 -34.97 -3.66
C THR A 218 12.60 -35.03 -4.68
N VAL A 219 12.78 -34.32 -5.79
CA VAL A 219 11.82 -34.29 -6.89
C VAL A 219 12.62 -34.49 -8.16
N GLN A 220 12.27 -35.54 -8.88
CA GLN A 220 12.77 -35.84 -10.22
C GLN A 220 11.65 -35.57 -11.21
N GLY A 221 11.96 -34.89 -12.32
CA GLY A 221 11.00 -34.51 -13.35
C GLY A 221 11.43 -35.08 -14.69
N ASP A 222 10.62 -35.99 -15.21
CA ASP A 222 10.82 -36.65 -16.49
C ASP A 222 9.79 -36.15 -17.51
N PHE A 223 10.22 -36.05 -18.77
CA PHE A 223 9.39 -35.68 -19.89
C PHE A 223 9.31 -36.86 -20.85
N ASP A 224 8.12 -37.43 -20.98
CA ASP A 224 7.84 -38.50 -21.94
C ASP A 224 7.06 -37.92 -23.13
N ASP A 225 7.57 -38.11 -24.34
CA ASP A 225 6.93 -37.71 -25.60
C ASP A 225 6.35 -38.93 -26.32
N PHE A 226 5.18 -39.40 -25.88
CA PHE A 226 4.49 -40.54 -26.51
C PHE A 226 3.65 -40.11 -27.71
N GLY A 227 4.23 -39.36 -28.67
CA GLY A 227 3.75 -39.14 -30.04
C GLY A 227 2.38 -38.46 -30.26
N SER A 228 1.50 -38.41 -29.25
CA SER A 228 0.18 -37.75 -29.32
C SER A 228 -0.11 -36.86 -28.11
N LEU A 229 0.51 -37.12 -26.95
CA LEU A 229 0.34 -36.32 -25.73
C LEU A 229 1.63 -36.27 -24.90
N PRO A 230 2.33 -35.13 -24.82
CA PRO A 230 3.46 -34.98 -23.92
C PRO A 230 3.02 -35.14 -22.46
N SER A 231 3.75 -35.94 -21.69
CA SER A 231 3.52 -36.10 -20.26
C SER A 231 4.73 -35.69 -19.43
N LEU A 232 4.47 -34.89 -18.41
CA LEU A 232 5.43 -34.56 -17.35
C LEU A 232 5.15 -35.47 -16.16
N ARG A 233 6.12 -36.32 -15.82
CA ARG A 233 6.07 -37.19 -14.65
C ARG A 233 6.99 -36.65 -13.58
N PHE A 234 6.47 -36.46 -12.37
CA PHE A 234 7.24 -36.05 -11.21
C PHE A 234 7.28 -37.16 -10.17
N THR A 235 8.45 -37.74 -9.94
CA THR A 235 8.69 -38.72 -8.88
C THR A 235 9.16 -37.98 -7.64
N ILE A 236 8.37 -38.03 -6.56
CA ILE A 236 8.59 -37.23 -5.36
C ILE A 236 8.92 -38.15 -4.18
N ASP A 237 10.11 -38.00 -3.61
CA ASP A 237 10.35 -38.45 -2.24
C ASP A 237 10.18 -37.25 -1.33
N GLU A 238 9.11 -37.21 -0.53
CA GLU A 238 8.81 -36.06 0.32
C GLU A 238 9.77 -35.97 1.52
N GLY A 239 10.38 -37.07 1.95
CA GLY A 239 11.18 -37.16 3.17
C GLY A 239 10.41 -36.82 4.47
N PRO A 240 11.11 -36.79 5.62
CA PRO A 240 10.54 -36.35 6.89
C PRO A 240 10.13 -34.88 6.86
N ARG A 241 9.10 -34.55 7.63
CA ARG A 241 8.83 -33.15 7.99
C ARG A 241 9.78 -32.75 9.12
N VAL A 242 10.59 -31.73 8.88
CA VAL A 242 11.61 -31.24 9.80
C VAL A 242 11.04 -30.10 10.66
N GLY A 243 11.00 -30.32 11.97
CA GLY A 243 10.59 -29.34 12.97
C GLY A 243 11.74 -28.95 13.89
N VAL A 244 11.77 -27.69 14.33
CA VAL A 244 12.76 -27.21 15.30
C VAL A 244 12.42 -27.76 16.68
N ARG A 245 13.32 -28.53 17.28
CA ARG A 245 13.23 -29.01 18.67
C ARG A 245 13.70 -27.94 19.64
N GLN A 246 14.80 -27.28 19.31
CA GLN A 246 15.41 -26.25 20.14
C GLN A 246 16.21 -25.30 19.25
N ALA A 247 16.20 -24.01 19.60
CA ALA A 247 16.98 -22.98 18.93
C ALA A 247 17.72 -22.16 19.99
N GLU A 248 19.05 -22.26 19.99
CA GLU A 248 19.96 -21.53 20.86
C GLU A 248 20.64 -20.39 20.09
N LEU A 249 20.82 -19.24 20.74
CA LEU A 249 21.62 -18.13 20.23
C LEU A 249 22.83 -17.92 21.14
N VAL A 250 24.01 -18.21 20.60
CA VAL A 250 25.30 -18.05 21.27
C VAL A 250 26.00 -16.82 20.71
N ILE A 251 26.06 -15.77 21.53
CA ILE A 251 26.86 -14.57 21.27
C ILE A 251 28.02 -14.61 22.27
N PRO A 252 29.28 -14.73 21.83
CA PRO A 252 30.43 -14.76 22.71
C PRO A 252 30.61 -13.41 23.43
N PRO A 253 31.35 -13.40 24.55
CA PRO A 253 31.71 -12.16 25.23
C PRO A 253 32.48 -11.24 24.26
N GLY A 254 32.04 -9.99 24.16
CA GLY A 254 32.62 -8.98 23.27
C GLY A 254 31.76 -7.72 23.23
N PRO A 255 30.52 -7.80 22.69
CA PRO A 255 29.58 -6.69 22.76
C PRO A 255 29.15 -6.37 24.20
N PRO A 256 28.84 -5.10 24.52
CA PRO A 256 28.28 -4.74 25.82
C PRO A 256 27.02 -5.55 26.16
N PRO A 257 26.78 -5.93 27.43
CA PRO A 257 25.62 -6.72 27.83
C PRO A 257 24.29 -6.12 27.36
N ALA A 258 24.15 -4.79 27.43
CA ALA A 258 22.96 -4.09 26.94
C ALA A 258 22.71 -4.30 25.44
N VAL A 259 23.75 -4.37 24.61
CA VAL A 259 23.64 -4.67 23.18
C VAL A 259 23.21 -6.12 22.98
N VAL A 260 23.83 -7.06 23.69
CA VAL A 260 23.50 -8.49 23.61
C VAL A 260 22.04 -8.73 24.00
N ASP A 261 21.58 -8.14 25.09
CA ASP A 261 20.21 -8.29 25.57
C ASP A 261 19.19 -7.69 24.60
N GLU A 262 19.53 -6.56 23.98
CA GLU A 262 18.71 -5.94 22.94
C GLU A 262 18.61 -6.83 21.70
N VAL A 263 19.74 -7.34 21.18
CA VAL A 263 19.78 -8.25 20.03
C VAL A 263 19.00 -9.52 20.35
N ARG A 264 19.16 -10.10 21.54
CA ARG A 264 18.36 -11.25 22.00
C ARG A 264 16.87 -10.92 22.04
N ARG A 265 16.47 -9.73 22.47
CA ARG A 265 15.07 -9.31 22.50
C ARG A 265 14.50 -9.14 21.09
N ILE A 266 15.23 -8.50 20.19
CA ILE A 266 14.85 -8.32 18.78
C ILE A 266 14.71 -9.69 18.11
N TYR A 267 15.70 -10.56 18.28
CA TYR A 267 15.69 -11.92 17.76
C TYR A 267 14.50 -12.71 18.31
N ARG A 268 14.29 -12.77 19.62
CA ARG A 268 13.14 -13.45 20.23
C ARG A 268 11.79 -12.97 19.70
N ARG A 269 11.65 -11.68 19.37
CA ARG A 269 10.41 -11.10 18.84
C ARG A 269 10.20 -11.40 17.35
N LYS A 270 11.28 -11.43 16.56
CA LYS A 270 11.21 -11.51 15.09
C LYS A 270 11.55 -12.89 14.51
N ARG A 271 12.13 -13.80 15.31
CA ARG A 271 12.57 -15.13 14.86
C ARG A 271 11.42 -15.93 14.26
N LYS A 272 11.76 -16.73 13.25
CA LYS A 272 10.87 -17.67 12.57
C LYS A 272 11.10 -19.10 13.05
N LEU A 273 12.31 -19.41 13.51
CA LEU A 273 12.69 -20.72 14.05
C LEU A 273 12.40 -20.80 15.55
N GLU A 274 11.12 -20.77 15.90
CA GLU A 274 10.66 -21.06 17.27
C GLU A 274 10.62 -22.56 17.56
N GLU A 275 10.52 -22.92 18.84
CA GLU A 275 10.28 -24.31 19.22
C GLU A 275 9.02 -24.83 18.53
N ARG A 276 9.10 -26.02 17.93
CA ARG A 276 8.05 -26.68 17.12
C ARG A 276 7.71 -25.99 15.81
N ALA A 277 8.40 -24.89 15.45
CA ALA A 277 8.27 -24.30 14.13
C ALA A 277 8.81 -25.27 13.08
N ARG A 278 8.31 -25.16 11.85
CA ARG A 278 8.91 -25.86 10.70
C ARG A 278 10.28 -25.25 10.42
N PHE A 279 11.28 -26.11 10.25
CA PHE A 279 12.59 -25.65 9.81
C PHE A 279 12.58 -25.45 8.29
N THR A 280 13.00 -24.27 7.83
CA THR A 280 13.16 -23.97 6.39
C THR A 280 14.40 -23.12 6.19
N ASP A 281 15.09 -23.26 5.06
CA ASP A 281 16.26 -22.43 4.73
C ASP A 281 15.93 -20.93 4.72
N SER A 282 14.79 -20.55 4.15
CA SER A 282 14.30 -19.15 4.19
C SER A 282 14.19 -18.62 5.62
N HIS A 283 13.61 -19.39 6.54
CA HIS A 283 13.50 -19.00 7.95
C HIS A 283 14.88 -18.89 8.62
N ALA A 284 15.81 -19.79 8.29
CA ALA A 284 17.18 -19.73 8.82
C ALA A 284 17.90 -18.45 8.37
N ARG A 285 17.82 -18.12 7.09
CA ARG A 285 18.41 -16.90 6.50
C ARG A 285 17.75 -15.63 7.04
N GLU A 286 16.43 -15.62 7.18
CA GLU A 286 15.70 -14.51 7.80
C GLU A 286 16.16 -14.29 9.25
N ASP A 287 16.29 -15.35 10.04
CA ASP A 287 16.72 -15.29 11.43
C ASP A 287 18.17 -14.79 11.58
N LEU A 288 19.08 -15.26 10.72
CA LEU A 288 20.46 -14.76 10.63
C LEU A 288 20.49 -13.28 10.21
N GLY A 289 19.70 -12.91 9.21
CA GLY A 289 19.59 -11.52 8.74
C GLY A 289 19.07 -10.58 9.83
N VAL A 290 18.11 -11.03 10.67
CA VAL A 290 17.61 -10.25 11.81
C VAL A 290 18.72 -9.97 12.82
N ILE A 291 19.55 -10.98 13.13
CA ILE A 291 20.65 -10.85 14.08
C ILE A 291 21.73 -9.93 13.52
N LEU A 292 22.17 -10.16 12.29
CA LEU A 292 23.20 -9.37 11.61
C LEU A 292 22.76 -7.91 11.45
N THR A 293 21.52 -7.66 11.04
CA THR A 293 20.97 -6.30 10.96
C THR A 293 20.99 -5.61 12.32
N ALA A 294 20.55 -6.30 13.38
CA ALA A 294 20.53 -5.73 14.72
C ALA A 294 21.95 -5.43 15.25
N LEU A 295 22.94 -6.24 14.90
CA LEU A 295 24.34 -5.98 15.26
C LEU A 295 24.94 -4.83 14.43
N ASN A 296 24.69 -4.80 13.13
CA ASN A 296 25.14 -3.76 12.20
C ASN A 296 24.61 -2.38 12.63
N GLU A 297 23.33 -2.25 12.95
CA GLU A 297 22.72 -1.00 13.48
C GLU A 297 23.42 -0.46 14.75
N ARG A 298 24.19 -1.31 15.45
CA ARG A 298 24.90 -0.96 16.69
C ARG A 298 26.40 -0.76 16.48
N GLY A 299 26.88 -0.86 15.25
CA GLY A 299 28.27 -0.65 14.86
C GLY A 299 29.07 -1.91 14.59
N TYR A 300 28.48 -3.11 14.68
CA TYR A 300 29.22 -4.37 14.49
C TYR A 300 29.19 -4.80 13.02
N LEU A 301 29.78 -4.00 12.14
CA LEU A 301 29.79 -4.26 10.69
C LEU A 301 30.49 -5.59 10.33
N CYS A 302 31.53 -5.93 11.08
CA CYS A 302 32.28 -7.18 10.92
C CYS A 302 31.55 -8.39 11.53
N ALA A 303 30.30 -8.24 11.98
CA ALA A 303 29.55 -9.33 12.54
C ALA A 303 29.30 -10.42 11.50
N GLN A 304 29.64 -11.65 11.84
CA GLN A 304 29.30 -12.85 11.10
C GLN A 304 28.37 -13.69 11.94
N ALA A 305 27.42 -14.37 11.31
CA ALA A 305 26.52 -15.28 11.98
C ALA A 305 26.38 -16.53 11.13
N ARG A 306 26.55 -17.68 11.77
CA ARG A 306 26.37 -19.00 11.15
C ARG A 306 25.38 -19.81 11.97
N MET A 307 24.65 -20.70 11.32
CA MET A 307 23.68 -21.57 11.97
C MET A 307 24.12 -23.02 11.85
N ARG A 308 24.39 -23.66 12.99
CA ARG A 308 24.61 -25.11 13.05
C ARG A 308 23.27 -25.82 13.23
N VAL A 309 23.06 -26.86 12.44
CA VAL A 309 21.85 -27.68 12.46
C VAL A 309 22.24 -29.14 12.65
N ALA A 310 21.69 -29.79 13.66
CA ALA A 310 21.89 -31.22 13.93
C ALA A 310 20.55 -31.90 14.24
N PHE A 311 20.45 -33.21 14.02
CA PHE A 311 19.22 -33.98 14.34
C PHE A 311 19.17 -34.48 15.80
N TRP A 312 20.27 -34.36 16.53
CA TRP A 312 20.42 -34.65 17.95
C TRP A 312 21.22 -33.54 18.62
N GLU A 313 21.07 -33.36 19.93
CA GLU A 313 21.64 -32.21 20.66
C GLU A 313 23.17 -32.25 20.68
N GLU A 314 23.76 -33.42 20.98
CA GLU A 314 25.21 -33.65 21.01
C GLU A 314 25.85 -33.53 19.61
N GLY A 315 25.04 -33.59 18.55
CA GLY A 315 25.48 -33.48 17.16
C GLY A 315 25.96 -32.08 16.81
N LEU A 316 25.48 -31.05 17.52
CA LEU A 316 25.91 -29.66 17.34
C LEU A 316 27.41 -29.45 17.66
N ASP A 317 27.99 -30.34 18.45
CA ASP A 317 29.38 -30.28 18.91
C ASP A 317 30.28 -31.34 18.25
N THR A 318 29.69 -32.28 17.50
CA THR A 318 30.42 -33.38 16.83
C THR A 318 30.66 -33.05 15.35
N ALA A 319 31.92 -33.13 14.88
CA ALA A 319 32.25 -32.91 13.48
C ALA A 319 31.60 -33.98 12.58
N GLY A 320 30.99 -33.56 11.45
CA GLY A 320 30.24 -34.45 10.55
C GLY A 320 28.83 -34.83 11.01
N ALA A 321 28.42 -34.41 12.22
CA ALA A 321 27.10 -34.66 12.79
C ALA A 321 26.16 -33.43 12.74
N HIS A 322 26.69 -32.28 12.32
CA HIS A 322 25.93 -31.07 12.08
C HIS A 322 26.29 -30.51 10.71
N ALA A 323 25.37 -29.72 10.17
CA ALA A 323 25.61 -28.96 8.95
C ALA A 323 25.50 -27.46 9.27
N VAL A 324 26.37 -26.66 8.64
CA VAL A 324 26.52 -25.23 8.87
C VAL A 324 25.87 -24.48 7.71
N ILE A 325 24.90 -23.63 8.02
CA ILE A 325 24.34 -22.65 7.09
C ILE A 325 25.08 -21.33 7.31
N ASP A 326 25.72 -20.84 6.26
CA ASP A 326 26.36 -19.52 6.21
C ASP A 326 25.70 -18.68 5.09
N PRO A 327 25.11 -17.52 5.43
CA PRO A 327 24.38 -16.71 4.47
C PRO A 327 25.28 -16.09 3.39
N PHE A 328 26.61 -16.05 3.61
CA PHE A 328 27.56 -15.40 2.70
C PHE A 328 28.24 -16.36 1.72
N THR A 329 28.33 -17.65 2.05
CA THR A 329 29.02 -18.64 1.21
C THR A 329 28.09 -19.49 0.35
N GLU A 330 26.79 -19.57 0.68
CA GLU A 330 25.81 -20.41 -0.02
C GLU A 330 24.74 -19.61 -0.79
N LEU A 331 25.18 -18.91 -1.84
CA LEU A 331 24.29 -18.34 -2.86
C LEU A 331 23.85 -19.43 -3.85
N GLU A 332 23.10 -20.43 -3.39
CA GLU A 332 22.62 -21.50 -4.29
C GLU A 332 21.22 -21.23 -4.85
N LEU A 333 21.18 -21.09 -6.19
CA LEU A 333 19.98 -20.93 -7.03
C LEU A 333 19.27 -22.27 -7.34
N ASP A 334 19.87 -23.42 -6.99
CA ASP A 334 19.44 -24.74 -7.47
C ASP A 334 18.44 -25.46 -6.55
N GLY A 335 18.13 -24.85 -5.39
CA GLY A 335 17.10 -25.34 -4.47
C GLY A 335 17.39 -26.73 -3.89
N ARG A 336 18.65 -27.16 -3.83
CA ARG A 336 19.09 -28.36 -3.08
C ARG A 336 19.79 -27.89 -1.80
N PRO A 337 19.54 -28.51 -0.64
CA PRO A 337 20.30 -28.23 0.57
C PRO A 337 21.63 -28.99 0.49
N THR A 338 22.49 -28.62 -0.46
CA THR A 338 23.80 -29.27 -0.69
C THR A 338 24.64 -29.27 0.58
N TRP A 339 24.55 -28.21 1.38
CA TRP A 339 25.17 -28.11 2.70
C TRP A 339 24.81 -29.25 3.64
N LEU A 340 23.57 -29.74 3.58
CA LEU A 340 23.10 -30.83 4.42
C LEU A 340 23.49 -32.21 3.85
N GLU A 341 23.61 -32.34 2.53
CA GLU A 341 24.04 -33.58 1.86
C GLU A 341 25.57 -33.76 1.84
N GLN A 342 26.34 -32.67 1.85
CA GLN A 342 27.81 -32.68 1.82
C GLN A 342 28.44 -32.82 3.21
N GLN A 343 27.78 -32.29 4.25
CA GLN A 343 28.36 -32.18 5.59
C GLN A 343 27.88 -33.26 6.57
N LEU A 344 26.74 -33.92 6.30
CA LEU A 344 26.28 -35.07 7.09
C LEU A 344 26.78 -36.39 6.49
N ASP A 345 27.02 -37.38 7.36
CA ASP A 345 27.38 -38.72 6.95
C ASP A 345 26.23 -39.44 6.19
N ALA A 346 26.58 -40.28 5.22
CA ALA A 346 25.59 -40.96 4.38
C ALA A 346 24.67 -41.90 5.18
N ALA A 347 25.18 -42.51 6.26
CA ALA A 347 24.41 -43.41 7.12
C ALA A 347 23.40 -42.64 7.99
N GLY A 348 23.79 -41.50 8.59
CA GLY A 348 22.89 -40.65 9.36
C GLY A 348 21.82 -40.00 8.49
N LEU A 349 22.17 -39.55 7.28
CA LEU A 349 21.19 -39.00 6.34
C LEU A 349 20.14 -40.04 5.91
N ALA A 350 20.56 -41.28 5.67
CA ALA A 350 19.64 -42.38 5.35
C ALA A 350 18.69 -42.69 6.51
N ALA A 351 19.21 -42.79 7.74
CA ALA A 351 18.40 -43.05 8.94
C ALA A 351 17.38 -41.92 9.23
N VAL A 352 17.73 -40.67 8.94
CA VAL A 352 16.80 -39.53 9.07
C VAL A 352 15.72 -39.57 7.98
N ARG A 353 16.05 -39.95 6.75
CA ARG A 353 15.10 -40.07 5.63
C ARG A 353 14.01 -41.12 5.88
N GLU A 354 14.31 -42.18 6.63
CA GLU A 354 13.33 -43.21 7.00
C GLU A 354 12.29 -42.73 8.04
N GLN A 355 12.53 -41.62 8.74
CA GLN A 355 11.61 -41.10 9.75
C GLN A 355 10.44 -40.34 9.13
N LYS A 356 9.24 -40.42 9.74
CA LYS A 356 8.09 -39.62 9.28
C LYS A 356 8.21 -38.14 9.67
N GLN A 357 8.81 -37.87 10.83
CA GLN A 357 9.06 -36.55 11.38
C GLN A 357 10.47 -36.55 11.97
N ALA A 358 11.24 -35.51 11.67
CA ALA A 358 12.58 -35.33 12.20
C ALA A 358 12.62 -34.03 13.01
N GLY A 359 13.26 -34.07 14.17
CA GLY A 359 13.52 -32.90 14.99
C GLY A 359 14.92 -32.38 14.72
N VAL A 360 15.10 -31.06 14.60
CA VAL A 360 16.43 -30.45 14.51
C VAL A 360 16.71 -29.53 15.68
N PHE A 361 17.93 -29.60 16.17
CA PHE A 361 18.52 -28.66 17.11
C PHE A 361 19.30 -27.62 16.31
N VAL A 362 19.10 -26.36 16.65
CA VAL A 362 19.67 -25.22 15.93
C VAL A 362 20.51 -24.42 16.92
N ARG A 363 21.78 -24.18 16.59
CA ARG A 363 22.64 -23.24 17.33
C ARG A 363 23.10 -22.14 16.40
N VAL A 364 22.68 -20.91 16.68
CA VAL A 364 23.17 -19.72 15.99
C VAL A 364 24.40 -19.22 16.70
N GLU A 365 25.53 -19.26 16.01
CA GLU A 365 26.81 -18.79 16.51
C GLU A 365 27.13 -17.46 15.84
N VAL A 366 27.34 -16.43 16.67
CA VAL A 366 27.67 -15.09 16.20
C VAL A 366 29.12 -14.81 16.50
N LEU A 367 29.86 -14.30 15.52
CA LEU A 367 31.16 -13.68 15.69
C LEU A 367 30.96 -12.17 15.52
N PRO A 368 30.80 -11.40 16.61
CA PRO A 368 30.37 -10.00 16.51
C PRO A 368 31.42 -9.09 15.88
N GLY A 369 32.71 -9.44 15.93
CA GLY A 369 33.80 -8.58 15.48
C GLY A 369 33.97 -7.31 16.33
N PRO A 370 34.87 -6.40 15.95
CA PRO A 370 35.01 -5.10 16.59
C PRO A 370 33.77 -4.24 16.34
N ARG A 371 33.48 -3.33 17.28
CA ARG A 371 32.50 -2.27 17.04
C ARG A 371 33.14 -1.13 16.26
N VAL A 372 32.72 -0.95 15.01
CA VAL A 372 33.14 0.14 14.15
C VAL A 372 32.48 1.44 14.60
N VAL A 373 33.31 2.45 14.88
CA VAL A 373 32.87 3.75 15.38
C VAL A 373 33.64 4.87 14.69
N THR A 374 33.07 6.07 14.67
CA THR A 374 33.80 7.26 14.22
C THR A 374 34.97 7.59 15.17
N SER A 375 36.14 7.89 14.61
CA SER A 375 37.41 8.16 15.33
C SER A 375 37.45 9.51 16.05
N GLY A 376 36.51 10.42 15.73
CA GLY A 376 36.50 11.80 16.19
C GLY A 376 37.23 12.78 15.26
N THR A 377 38.03 12.28 14.31
CA THR A 377 38.51 13.13 13.21
C THR A 377 37.46 13.19 12.12
N GLU A 378 37.21 14.40 11.61
CA GLU A 378 36.36 14.56 10.44
C GLU A 378 36.95 15.66 9.57
N ASP A 379 37.26 15.29 8.34
CA ASP A 379 37.69 16.21 7.30
C ASP A 379 36.43 16.71 6.58
N VAL A 380 36.20 18.01 6.57
CA VAL A 380 35.08 18.62 5.85
C VAL A 380 35.65 19.50 4.75
N ARG A 381 35.33 19.16 3.51
CA ARG A 381 35.77 19.85 2.30
C ARG A 381 34.57 20.53 1.65
N TYR A 382 34.65 21.85 1.50
CA TYR A 382 33.64 22.61 0.76
C TYR A 382 34.07 22.68 -0.69
N LEU A 383 33.26 22.18 -1.61
CA LEU A 383 33.61 22.11 -3.02
C LEU A 383 33.14 23.38 -3.73
N GLU A 384 33.96 23.91 -4.65
CA GLU A 384 33.57 25.02 -5.53
C GLU A 384 32.72 24.56 -6.71
N GLN A 385 32.78 23.27 -7.04
CA GLN A 385 32.07 22.66 -8.17
C GLN A 385 31.07 21.59 -7.71
N PRO A 386 29.96 21.38 -8.47
CA PRO A 386 28.99 20.34 -8.17
C PRO A 386 29.62 18.94 -8.11
N ILE A 387 29.14 18.11 -7.18
CA ILE A 387 29.57 16.71 -7.08
C ILE A 387 29.16 15.98 -8.38
N PRO A 388 30.10 15.36 -9.11
CA PRO A 388 29.78 14.68 -10.36
C PRO A 388 28.88 13.46 -10.12
N GLY A 389 28.18 12.99 -11.16
CA GLY A 389 27.33 11.79 -11.06
C GLY A 389 28.10 10.52 -10.65
N SER A 390 29.41 10.48 -10.87
CA SER A 390 30.31 9.40 -10.38
C SER A 390 30.55 9.43 -8.87
N ARG A 391 30.15 10.51 -8.19
CA ARG A 391 30.42 10.80 -6.77
C ARG A 391 31.92 10.81 -6.41
N VAL A 392 32.78 10.99 -7.42
CA VAL A 392 34.22 11.17 -7.22
C VAL A 392 34.52 12.63 -6.90
N THR A 393 34.93 12.91 -5.66
CA THR A 393 35.22 14.27 -5.18
C THR A 393 36.71 14.59 -5.07
N GLU A 394 37.58 13.60 -5.29
CA GLU A 394 39.03 13.79 -5.28
C GLU A 394 39.47 14.68 -6.45
N GLY A 395 40.29 15.69 -6.14
CA GLY A 395 40.81 16.63 -7.13
C GLY A 395 39.86 17.77 -7.53
N LEU A 396 38.64 17.81 -6.99
CA LEU A 396 37.76 18.97 -7.16
C LEU A 396 38.30 20.17 -6.37
N PRO A 397 38.14 21.40 -6.90
CA PRO A 397 38.54 22.61 -6.21
C PRO A 397 37.76 22.78 -4.90
N VAL A 398 38.47 23.20 -3.85
CA VAL A 398 37.96 23.30 -2.49
C VAL A 398 37.95 24.76 -2.08
N ALA A 399 36.81 25.26 -1.63
CA ALA A 399 36.65 26.59 -1.05
C ALA A 399 37.22 26.62 0.37
N ASP A 400 37.79 27.76 0.77
CA ASP A 400 38.38 27.96 2.09
C ASP A 400 37.38 27.80 3.24
N HIS A 401 36.10 28.12 3.00
CA HIS A 401 35.03 28.01 3.98
C HIS A 401 33.66 27.83 3.31
N GLY A 402 32.76 27.12 3.99
CA GLY A 402 31.32 27.07 3.63
C GLY A 402 30.50 28.03 4.46
N ALA A 403 29.33 28.42 3.94
CA ALA A 403 28.43 29.38 4.55
C ALA A 403 27.89 28.93 5.93
N TRP A 404 27.76 27.62 6.16
CA TRP A 404 27.26 27.09 7.43
C TRP A 404 28.37 26.80 8.45
N GLY A 405 29.56 26.46 7.97
CA GLY A 405 30.61 25.88 8.79
C GLY A 405 30.28 24.49 9.35
N LYS A 406 31.31 23.77 9.79
CA LYS A 406 31.23 22.39 10.26
C LYS A 406 30.26 22.19 11.44
N PRO A 407 30.25 23.04 12.49
CA PRO A 407 29.39 22.82 13.66
C PRO A 407 27.90 22.86 13.32
N ARG A 408 27.46 23.83 12.50
CA ARG A 408 26.04 23.98 12.14
C ARG A 408 25.55 22.84 11.27
N MET A 409 26.37 22.43 10.31
CA MET A 409 26.04 21.38 9.34
C MET A 409 25.81 20.02 9.98
N LEU A 410 26.65 19.64 10.95
CA LEU A 410 26.58 18.32 11.58
C LEU A 410 25.67 18.28 12.81
N ARG A 411 25.23 19.44 13.30
CA ARG A 411 24.39 19.56 14.50
C ARG A 411 23.08 18.79 14.31
N ASN A 412 22.72 17.97 15.29
CA ASN A 412 21.52 17.12 15.28
C ASN A 412 21.44 16.17 14.08
N GLY A 413 22.57 15.90 13.40
CA GLY A 413 22.66 14.95 12.30
C GLY A 413 23.05 13.54 12.77
N PRO A 414 22.98 12.51 11.90
CA PRO A 414 23.34 11.13 12.23
C PRO A 414 24.80 10.93 12.69
N LEU A 415 25.70 11.84 12.32
CA LEU A 415 27.10 11.87 12.74
C LEU A 415 27.31 12.55 14.11
N ARG A 416 26.23 12.92 14.81
CA ARG A 416 26.27 13.52 16.15
C ARG A 416 25.27 12.83 17.07
N ARG A 417 25.56 12.85 18.36
CA ARG A 417 24.59 12.43 19.36
C ARG A 417 23.67 13.61 19.67
N GLU A 418 22.42 13.33 19.95
CA GLU A 418 21.48 14.38 20.36
C GLU A 418 21.99 15.05 21.64
N GLY A 419 22.22 16.36 21.58
CA GLY A 419 22.78 17.15 22.69
C GLY A 419 24.30 17.03 22.91
N ASP A 420 25.04 16.33 22.05
CA ASP A 420 26.51 16.20 22.13
C ASP A 420 27.17 16.39 20.76
N ASP A 421 27.97 17.46 20.66
CA ASP A 421 28.63 17.91 19.42
C ASP A 421 29.92 17.13 19.10
N ARG A 422 30.31 16.13 19.91
CA ARG A 422 31.49 15.30 19.65
C ARG A 422 31.27 14.38 18.45
N ALA A 423 32.28 14.33 17.58
CA ALA A 423 32.32 13.48 16.40
C ALA A 423 32.66 12.01 16.69
N SER A 424 33.20 11.69 17.87
CA SER A 424 33.74 10.36 18.20
C SER A 424 32.70 9.41 18.76
N GLY A 425 32.84 8.12 18.46
CA GLY A 425 32.06 7.06 19.11
C GLY A 425 30.62 6.93 18.58
N ILE A 426 30.35 7.44 17.39
CA ILE A 426 29.10 7.17 16.66
C ILE A 426 29.23 5.80 16.00
N PRO A 427 28.31 4.85 16.23
CA PRO A 427 28.37 3.54 15.60
C PRO A 427 28.16 3.65 14.09
N VAL A 428 29.06 3.06 13.32
CA VAL A 428 28.93 3.02 11.85
C VAL A 428 28.08 1.83 11.44
N TYR A 429 27.00 2.10 10.71
CA TYR A 429 26.09 1.09 10.17
C TYR A 429 25.91 1.29 8.66
N LEU A 430 25.37 0.28 7.97
CA LEU A 430 25.35 0.18 6.50
C LEU A 430 24.66 1.34 5.76
N THR A 431 23.83 2.13 6.43
CA THR A 431 23.09 3.26 5.84
C THR A 431 23.48 4.61 6.42
N LEU A 432 24.46 4.66 7.32
CA LEU A 432 24.83 5.87 8.04
C LEU A 432 25.30 6.99 7.08
N ASP A 433 26.10 6.64 6.07
CA ASP A 433 26.57 7.56 5.02
C ASP A 433 25.40 8.25 4.32
N ARG A 434 24.49 7.48 3.72
CA ARG A 434 23.29 8.01 3.04
C ARG A 434 22.38 8.80 3.98
N GLU A 435 22.25 8.39 5.24
CA GLU A 435 21.44 9.11 6.22
C GLU A 435 22.07 10.46 6.58
N ALA A 436 23.39 10.51 6.77
CA ALA A 436 24.13 11.73 7.03
C ALA A 436 24.06 12.69 5.83
N GLU A 437 24.36 12.21 4.63
CA GLU A 437 24.24 12.99 3.39
C GLU A 437 22.85 13.59 3.21
N ARG A 438 21.80 12.76 3.34
CA ARG A 438 20.41 13.23 3.22
C ARG A 438 20.05 14.24 4.29
N ALA A 439 20.52 14.05 5.53
CA ALA A 439 20.26 15.00 6.61
C ALA A 439 20.90 16.36 6.29
N ILE A 440 22.18 16.37 5.89
CA ILE A 440 22.93 17.56 5.52
C ILE A 440 22.25 18.28 4.34
N VAL A 441 22.02 17.58 3.23
CA VAL A 441 21.38 18.14 2.03
C VAL A 441 19.99 18.68 2.33
N ARG A 442 19.20 17.97 3.16
CA ARG A 442 17.86 18.44 3.57
C ARG A 442 17.94 19.75 4.35
N GLU A 443 18.86 19.88 5.30
CA GLU A 443 18.97 21.10 6.10
C GLU A 443 19.49 22.28 5.26
N TYR A 444 20.46 22.08 4.37
CA TYR A 444 20.91 23.13 3.43
C TYR A 444 19.77 23.60 2.51
N ARG A 445 19.05 22.66 1.89
CA ARG A 445 17.90 22.99 1.02
C ARG A 445 16.76 23.64 1.77
N ALA A 446 16.59 23.33 3.05
CA ALA A 446 15.63 23.99 3.94
C ALA A 446 16.08 25.39 4.41
N SER A 447 17.22 25.88 3.91
CA SER A 447 17.80 27.16 4.32
C SER A 447 18.36 27.96 3.15
N GLY A 448 17.79 27.79 1.96
CA GLY A 448 18.15 28.61 0.80
C GLY A 448 18.97 27.93 -0.28
N TYR A 449 19.56 26.75 -0.05
CA TYR A 449 20.58 26.20 -0.97
C TYR A 449 20.02 25.06 -1.85
N PRO A 450 19.42 25.34 -3.02
CA PRO A 450 18.69 24.34 -3.83
C PRO A 450 19.59 23.26 -4.43
N LEU A 451 20.82 23.62 -4.79
CA LEU A 451 21.79 22.73 -5.42
C LEU A 451 22.68 21.99 -4.42
N ALA A 452 22.45 22.16 -3.12
CA ALA A 452 23.27 21.51 -2.11
C ALA A 452 23.30 19.99 -2.33
N ASP A 453 24.51 19.45 -2.28
CA ASP A 453 24.82 18.02 -2.35
C ASP A 453 25.95 17.70 -1.38
N ALA A 454 25.99 16.46 -0.91
CA ALA A 454 27.00 15.97 0.02
C ALA A 454 27.41 14.55 -0.35
N GLU A 455 28.67 14.22 -0.10
CA GLU A 455 29.23 12.89 -0.24
C GLU A 455 30.04 12.56 1.02
N LEU A 456 29.65 11.49 1.72
CA LEU A 456 30.41 10.98 2.86
C LEU A 456 31.28 9.80 2.43
N ARG A 457 32.55 9.87 2.79
CA ARG A 457 33.52 8.79 2.62
C ARG A 457 34.08 8.35 3.95
N TRP A 458 34.39 7.07 4.05
CA TRP A 458 35.06 6.48 5.18
C TRP A 458 36.54 6.34 4.86
N ARG A 459 37.38 6.93 5.71
CA ARG A 459 38.83 6.72 5.65
C ARG A 459 39.26 5.76 6.75
N TYR A 460 40.00 4.74 6.34
CA TYR A 460 40.61 3.76 7.24
C TYR A 460 42.08 3.56 6.86
N THR A 461 42.96 3.56 7.85
CA THR A 461 44.38 3.24 7.64
C THR A 461 44.63 1.86 8.20
N ASP A 462 45.05 0.92 7.36
CA ASP A 462 45.33 -0.46 7.76
C ASP A 462 46.65 -0.55 8.57
N GLN A 463 46.94 -1.74 9.10
CA GLN A 463 48.19 -2.00 9.84
C GLN A 463 49.46 -1.80 9.01
N ALA A 464 49.38 -1.87 7.67
CA ALA A 464 50.50 -1.62 6.77
C ALA A 464 50.71 -0.11 6.49
N GLY A 465 49.83 0.75 7.02
CA GLY A 465 49.86 2.20 6.80
C GLY A 465 49.24 2.63 5.47
N VAL A 466 48.54 1.73 4.76
CA VAL A 466 47.83 2.06 3.52
C VAL A 466 46.50 2.70 3.89
N VAL A 467 46.23 3.85 3.27
CA VAL A 467 45.00 4.61 3.49
C VAL A 467 43.95 4.17 2.48
N HIS A 468 42.90 3.54 2.96
CA HIS A 468 41.71 3.15 2.20
C HIS A 468 40.65 4.25 2.29
N ARG A 469 40.13 4.71 1.15
CA ARG A 469 39.00 5.65 1.06
C ARG A 469 37.83 4.97 0.39
N LEU A 470 36.71 4.87 1.12
CA LEU A 470 35.57 4.08 0.72
C LEU A 470 34.32 4.95 0.68
N THR A 471 33.51 4.81 -0.37
CA THR A 471 32.27 5.58 -0.55
C THR A 471 31.09 5.02 0.23
N GLN A 472 31.18 3.80 0.75
CA GLN A 472 30.09 3.13 1.47
C GLN A 472 30.62 2.36 2.67
N ALA A 473 29.82 2.28 3.73
CA ALA A 473 30.20 1.61 4.97
C ALA A 473 30.31 0.07 4.83
N ASP A 474 29.61 -0.53 3.87
CA ASP A 474 29.67 -1.98 3.61
C ASP A 474 31.06 -2.42 3.12
N HIS A 475 31.71 -1.59 2.29
CA HIS A 475 33.07 -1.84 1.80
C HIS A 475 34.13 -1.83 2.91
N LEU A 476 33.85 -1.30 4.10
CA LEU A 476 34.76 -1.41 5.25
C LEU A 476 34.99 -2.87 5.66
N THR A 477 34.09 -3.78 5.28
CA THR A 477 34.19 -5.20 5.59
C THR A 477 34.85 -6.02 4.47
N ASP A 478 35.24 -5.40 3.35
CA ASP A 478 35.94 -6.07 2.26
C ASP A 478 37.28 -6.65 2.77
N PRO A 479 37.57 -7.94 2.54
CA PRO A 479 38.84 -8.55 2.89
C PRO A 479 40.08 -7.75 2.41
N LYS A 480 39.97 -6.99 1.32
CA LYS A 480 41.06 -6.15 0.78
C LYS A 480 41.37 -4.92 1.63
N VAL A 481 40.39 -4.42 2.39
CA VAL A 481 40.56 -3.26 3.29
C VAL A 481 41.21 -3.68 4.59
N GLY A 482 40.99 -4.93 5.02
CA GLY A 482 41.65 -5.50 6.21
C GLY A 482 41.08 -5.04 7.56
N LEU A 483 40.08 -4.15 7.61
CA LEU A 483 39.58 -3.60 8.88
C LEU A 483 39.12 -4.67 9.87
N CYS A 484 38.37 -5.67 9.40
CA CYS A 484 37.86 -6.73 10.27
C CYS A 484 38.98 -7.68 10.76
N THR A 485 40.04 -7.87 9.97
CA THR A 485 41.20 -8.68 10.36
C THR A 485 42.12 -7.92 11.32
N ASP A 486 42.38 -6.66 11.02
CA ASP A 486 43.27 -5.78 11.78
C ASP A 486 42.76 -5.53 13.19
N HIS A 487 41.43 -5.44 13.34
CA HIS A 487 40.75 -5.23 14.61
C HIS A 487 40.04 -6.46 15.16
N ALA A 488 40.37 -7.68 14.69
CA ALA A 488 39.72 -8.91 15.14
C ALA A 488 39.77 -9.13 16.66
N ARG A 489 40.78 -8.58 17.34
CA ARG A 489 40.96 -8.66 18.81
C ARG A 489 40.63 -7.35 19.54
N SER A 490 40.29 -6.29 18.82
CA SER A 490 39.99 -4.98 19.41
C SER A 490 38.49 -4.88 19.73
N ALA A 491 38.15 -4.19 20.82
CA ALA A 491 36.75 -3.90 21.13
C ALA A 491 36.13 -2.84 20.20
N LEU A 492 36.96 -1.90 19.73
CA LEU A 492 36.57 -0.79 18.87
C LEU A 492 37.47 -0.75 17.63
N ALA A 493 36.89 -0.40 16.49
CA ALA A 493 37.60 -0.08 15.25
C ALA A 493 37.24 1.36 14.84
N PRO A 494 38.11 2.35 15.10
CA PRO A 494 37.84 3.74 14.72
C PRO A 494 38.01 3.94 13.21
N VAL A 495 37.08 4.66 12.59
CA VAL A 495 37.17 5.11 11.19
C VAL A 495 36.94 6.61 11.09
N ASP A 496 37.65 7.26 10.18
CA ASP A 496 37.54 8.70 9.95
C ASP A 496 36.39 8.98 8.97
N ALA A 497 35.69 10.10 9.17
CA ALA A 497 34.68 10.59 8.24
C ALA A 497 35.26 11.72 7.36
N GLU A 498 35.29 11.53 6.05
CA GLU A 498 35.64 12.55 5.08
C GLU A 498 34.36 13.01 4.37
N LEU A 499 33.92 14.23 4.64
CA LEU A 499 32.68 14.79 4.10
C LEU A 499 33.00 15.87 3.07
N ALA A 500 32.59 15.64 1.82
CA ALA A 500 32.66 16.64 0.76
C ALA A 500 31.27 17.25 0.55
N VAL A 501 31.19 18.58 0.56
CA VAL A 501 29.91 19.30 0.50
C VAL A 501 29.98 20.35 -0.59
N TYR A 502 29.04 20.28 -1.52
CA TYR A 502 28.79 21.36 -2.45
C TYR A 502 27.55 22.11 -1.97
N GLU A 503 27.71 23.37 -1.54
CA GLU A 503 26.58 24.15 -1.02
C GLU A 503 25.77 24.79 -2.17
N GLY A 504 26.45 25.24 -3.22
CA GLY A 504 25.85 26.11 -4.25
C GLY A 504 25.53 27.51 -3.70
N ARG A 505 24.80 28.32 -4.48
CA ARG A 505 24.34 29.65 -4.05
C ARG A 505 22.99 29.58 -3.36
N ALA A 506 22.73 30.50 -2.43
CA ALA A 506 21.39 30.70 -1.88
C ALA A 506 20.46 31.21 -2.98
N GLY A 507 19.29 30.60 -3.11
CA GLY A 507 18.33 30.89 -4.18
C GLY A 507 17.05 31.52 -3.71
N ARG A 508 16.29 32.05 -4.67
CA ARG A 508 14.94 32.56 -4.50
C ARG A 508 13.93 31.71 -5.27
N PHE A 509 12.68 31.69 -4.82
CA PHE A 509 11.59 31.07 -5.54
C PHE A 509 11.35 31.77 -6.88
N GLY A 510 11.46 31.02 -7.97
CA GLY A 510 11.09 31.47 -9.31
C GLY A 510 9.65 31.15 -9.68
N THR A 511 9.38 31.18 -10.98
CA THR A 511 8.05 30.89 -11.53
C THR A 511 7.60 29.46 -11.22
N THR A 512 6.30 29.31 -10.94
CA THR A 512 5.68 28.00 -10.64
C THR A 512 4.72 27.57 -11.75
N LEU A 513 5.05 26.47 -12.42
CA LEU A 513 4.23 25.85 -13.45
C LEU A 513 3.49 24.64 -12.89
N VAL A 514 2.22 24.48 -13.23
CA VAL A 514 1.41 23.31 -12.84
C VAL A 514 1.00 22.54 -14.09
N ARG A 515 1.17 21.22 -14.07
CA ARG A 515 0.77 20.33 -15.16
C ARG A 515 0.09 19.05 -14.68
N GLY A 516 -0.72 18.45 -15.54
CA GLY A 516 -1.46 17.21 -15.26
C GLY A 516 -2.83 17.42 -14.61
N ASN A 517 -3.24 18.67 -14.37
CA ASN A 517 -4.55 19.04 -13.85
C ASN A 517 -5.60 19.11 -14.98
N PHE A 518 -5.97 17.95 -15.54
CA PHE A 518 -6.89 17.88 -16.69
C PHE A 518 -8.33 18.30 -16.35
N LYS A 519 -8.81 17.93 -15.16
CA LYS A 519 -10.15 18.29 -14.69
C LYS A 519 -10.11 19.42 -13.66
N THR A 520 -9.13 19.40 -12.77
CA THR A 520 -8.97 20.36 -11.68
C THR A 520 -8.51 21.70 -12.21
N ARG A 521 -9.19 22.77 -11.83
CA ARG A 521 -8.80 24.13 -12.21
C ARG A 521 -7.45 24.47 -11.57
N LEU A 522 -6.68 25.30 -12.26
CA LEU A 522 -5.37 25.74 -11.79
C LEU A 522 -5.45 26.52 -10.46
N ARG A 523 -6.43 27.43 -10.35
CA ARG A 523 -6.57 28.32 -9.18
C ARG A 523 -6.69 27.59 -7.82
N PRO A 524 -7.51 26.53 -7.66
CA PRO A 524 -7.50 25.71 -6.46
C PRO A 524 -6.13 25.12 -6.10
N LEU A 525 -5.33 24.67 -7.08
CA LEU A 525 -4.01 24.08 -6.83
C LEU A 525 -2.99 25.15 -6.41
N LEU A 526 -2.98 26.30 -7.10
CA LEU A 526 -2.07 27.40 -6.77
C LEU A 526 -2.37 28.05 -5.41
N ARG A 527 -3.61 27.96 -4.92
CA ARG A 527 -3.95 28.45 -3.56
C ARG A 527 -3.32 27.61 -2.44
N GLU A 528 -2.90 26.38 -2.73
CA GLU A 528 -2.23 25.52 -1.76
C GLU A 528 -0.71 25.72 -1.74
N LYS A 529 -0.18 26.54 -2.67
CA LYS A 529 1.21 27.02 -2.71
C LYS A 529 1.46 27.90 -1.50
N THR A 530 2.62 27.71 -0.86
CA THR A 530 2.95 28.38 0.40
C THR A 530 4.11 29.36 0.31
N TRP A 531 4.68 29.54 -0.89
CA TRP A 531 5.71 30.54 -1.18
C TRP A 531 5.19 31.54 -2.22
N ASP A 532 5.70 32.75 -2.16
CA ASP A 532 5.58 33.74 -3.22
C ASP A 532 6.83 33.76 -4.11
N GLU A 533 6.68 34.29 -5.32
CA GLU A 533 7.82 34.43 -6.23
C GLU A 533 8.75 35.53 -5.71
N ALA A 534 10.06 35.34 -5.91
CA ALA A 534 11.16 36.15 -5.37
C ALA A 534 11.43 36.05 -3.86
N GLU A 535 10.65 35.28 -3.08
CA GLU A 535 11.00 34.95 -1.69
C GLU A 535 12.23 34.02 -1.62
N ASP A 536 12.93 34.02 -0.49
CA ASP A 536 14.06 33.10 -0.27
C ASP A 536 13.60 31.64 -0.34
N TYR A 537 14.37 30.82 -1.04
CA TYR A 537 14.03 29.42 -1.27
C TYR A 537 14.05 28.60 0.03
N ASP A 538 12.95 27.93 0.36
CA ASP A 538 12.90 26.95 1.44
C ASP A 538 12.21 25.65 0.99
N ARG A 539 12.96 24.56 0.93
CA ARG A 539 12.44 23.23 0.59
C ARG A 539 11.27 22.79 1.50
N ARG A 540 11.19 23.26 2.74
CA ARG A 540 10.09 22.95 3.66
C ARG A 540 8.76 23.50 3.14
N GLU A 541 8.78 24.67 2.51
CA GLU A 541 7.59 25.25 1.87
C GLU A 541 7.21 24.48 0.60
N VAL A 542 8.18 23.97 -0.16
CA VAL A 542 7.95 23.03 -1.28
C VAL A 542 7.25 21.75 -0.80
N ASP A 543 7.79 21.12 0.25
CA ASP A 543 7.22 19.89 0.81
C ASP A 543 5.84 20.12 1.46
N LYS A 544 5.63 21.27 2.09
CA LYS A 544 4.34 21.68 2.63
C LYS A 544 3.31 21.89 1.53
N THR A 545 3.66 22.55 0.44
CA THR A 545 2.78 22.70 -0.74
C THR A 545 2.44 21.35 -1.35
N ARG A 546 3.40 20.43 -1.50
CA ARG A 546 3.13 19.06 -1.94
C ARG A 546 2.09 18.38 -1.05
N ARG A 547 2.32 18.38 0.27
CA ARG A 547 1.35 17.84 1.26
C ARG A 547 0.01 18.55 1.19
N ASN A 548 -0.01 19.85 0.90
CA ASN A 548 -1.22 20.64 0.81
C ASN A 548 -2.09 20.21 -0.38
N ILE A 549 -1.47 20.08 -1.56
CA ILE A 549 -2.13 19.64 -2.78
C ILE A 549 -2.62 18.18 -2.64
N GLU A 550 -1.77 17.28 -2.11
CA GLU A 550 -2.17 15.90 -1.80
C GLU A 550 -3.35 15.86 -0.81
N GLY A 551 -3.32 16.72 0.21
CA GLY A 551 -4.37 16.86 1.21
C GLY A 551 -5.72 17.34 0.69
N MET A 552 -5.78 17.96 -0.50
CA MET A 552 -7.04 18.30 -1.17
C MET A 552 -7.85 17.04 -1.56
N GLY A 553 -7.19 15.88 -1.70
CA GLY A 553 -7.83 14.63 -2.10
C GLY A 553 -8.40 14.66 -3.52
N VAL A 554 -7.87 15.52 -4.40
CA VAL A 554 -8.17 15.56 -5.85
C VAL A 554 -7.05 14.95 -6.69
N THR A 555 -5.87 14.78 -6.09
CA THR A 555 -4.69 14.14 -6.68
C THR A 555 -4.46 12.76 -6.06
N GLU A 556 -3.87 11.86 -6.83
CA GLU A 556 -3.33 10.58 -6.38
C GLU A 556 -1.86 10.73 -5.99
N ALA A 557 -1.10 11.48 -6.79
CA ALA A 557 0.30 11.76 -6.57
C ALA A 557 0.64 13.19 -7.01
N VAL A 558 1.56 13.83 -6.29
CA VAL A 558 2.10 15.15 -6.60
C VAL A 558 3.62 15.06 -6.63
N GLN A 559 4.22 15.42 -7.76
CA GLN A 559 5.67 15.53 -7.91
C GLN A 559 6.01 16.99 -8.20
N ILE A 560 6.74 17.65 -7.30
CA ILE A 560 7.31 18.97 -7.54
C ILE A 560 8.75 18.77 -7.98
N ARG A 561 9.09 19.25 -9.18
CA ARG A 561 10.46 19.26 -9.70
C ARG A 561 11.00 20.67 -9.64
N ASP A 562 12.15 20.82 -9.01
CA ASP A 562 12.86 22.08 -8.90
C ASP A 562 13.73 22.23 -10.17
N GLN A 563 13.82 23.44 -10.70
CA GLN A 563 14.60 23.82 -11.88
C GLN A 563 15.44 25.05 -11.49
N PRO A 564 16.59 24.85 -10.83
CA PRO A 564 17.49 25.92 -10.44
C PRO A 564 18.22 26.51 -11.66
N VAL A 565 18.31 27.84 -11.73
CA VAL A 565 19.00 28.63 -12.75
C VAL A 565 19.92 29.62 -12.05
N GLY A 566 21.17 29.76 -12.49
CA GLY A 566 22.16 30.69 -11.89
C GLY A 566 22.58 30.31 -10.45
N CYS A 567 22.44 29.05 -10.08
CA CYS A 567 22.63 28.60 -8.69
C CYS A 567 23.99 27.96 -8.41
N LYS A 568 24.86 27.84 -9.42
CA LYS A 568 26.20 27.36 -9.19
C LYS A 568 27.11 28.49 -8.70
N LEU A 569 28.20 28.14 -8.05
CA LEU A 569 29.15 29.12 -7.51
C LEU A 569 29.92 29.87 -8.62
N ASP A 570 30.08 29.26 -9.79
CA ASP A 570 30.73 29.83 -10.99
C ASP A 570 29.83 30.74 -11.84
N ASP A 571 28.54 30.80 -11.54
CA ASP A 571 27.59 31.69 -12.23
C ASP A 571 27.70 33.11 -11.60
N GLU A 572 28.50 34.01 -12.16
CA GLU A 572 28.74 35.36 -11.59
C GLU A 572 27.66 36.40 -11.91
N GLU A 573 26.89 36.22 -13.00
CA GLU A 573 26.06 37.31 -13.56
C GLU A 573 24.55 37.23 -13.20
N ASP A 574 24.03 36.07 -12.79
CA ASP A 574 22.60 35.88 -12.53
C ASP A 574 22.26 35.68 -11.04
N GLU A 575 21.08 36.12 -10.58
CA GLU A 575 20.55 35.70 -9.28
C GLU A 575 20.17 34.21 -9.34
N CYS A 576 20.48 33.44 -8.28
CA CYS A 576 20.03 32.05 -8.20
C CYS A 576 18.51 32.00 -8.02
N VAL A 577 17.81 31.53 -9.05
CA VAL A 577 16.34 31.44 -9.08
C VAL A 577 15.93 29.98 -9.29
N VAL A 578 14.99 29.51 -8.48
CA VAL A 578 14.51 28.12 -8.50
C VAL A 578 13.09 28.08 -9.03
N HIS A 579 12.93 27.70 -10.30
CA HIS A 579 11.61 27.50 -10.89
C HIS A 579 11.03 26.15 -10.45
N HIS A 580 9.71 26.04 -10.37
CA HIS A 580 9.05 24.84 -9.85
C HIS A 580 8.03 24.29 -10.86
N VAL A 581 8.12 23.00 -11.18
CA VAL A 581 7.13 22.31 -12.00
C VAL A 581 6.34 21.32 -11.14
N ILE A 582 5.13 21.72 -10.75
CA ILE A 582 4.18 20.89 -10.01
C ILE A 582 3.46 19.97 -10.99
N SER A 583 3.86 18.70 -10.99
CA SER A 583 3.22 17.65 -11.79
C SER A 583 2.20 16.90 -10.93
N VAL A 584 0.92 16.97 -11.28
CA VAL A 584 -0.15 16.27 -10.55
C VAL A 584 -0.70 15.10 -11.37
N THR A 585 -0.96 13.99 -10.69
CA THR A 585 -1.78 12.89 -11.22
C THR A 585 -3.12 12.95 -10.50
N GLU A 586 -4.23 13.14 -11.22
CA GLU A 586 -5.56 13.30 -10.62
C GLU A 586 -6.13 11.95 -10.16
N SER A 587 -6.59 11.85 -8.91
CA SER A 587 -7.27 10.66 -8.38
C SER A 587 -8.75 10.62 -8.76
N LYS A 588 -9.32 11.77 -9.11
CA LYS A 588 -10.75 12.01 -9.34
C LYS A 588 -11.04 12.45 -10.78
N ASP A 589 -10.41 11.80 -11.75
CA ASP A 589 -10.56 12.05 -13.19
C ASP A 589 -11.96 11.70 -13.75
N ARG A 590 -12.74 10.91 -13.00
CA ARG A 590 -14.08 10.45 -13.41
C ARG A 590 -15.15 11.51 -13.19
N ALA A 591 -16.12 11.61 -14.08
CA ALA A 591 -17.25 12.54 -13.94
C ALA A 591 -18.24 12.09 -12.85
N LEU A 592 -18.48 10.78 -12.74
CA LEU A 592 -19.43 10.16 -11.82
C LEU A 592 -18.92 8.77 -11.44
N ASP A 593 -19.00 8.43 -10.17
CA ASP A 593 -18.83 7.07 -9.65
C ASP A 593 -20.17 6.60 -9.08
N VAL A 594 -20.60 5.39 -9.42
CA VAL A 594 -21.88 4.84 -8.95
C VAL A 594 -21.58 3.54 -8.25
N THR A 595 -21.74 3.56 -6.92
CA THR A 595 -21.68 2.36 -6.09
C THR A 595 -23.09 1.97 -5.68
N GLY A 596 -23.35 0.69 -5.54
CA GLY A 596 -24.65 0.21 -5.07
C GLY A 596 -24.56 -1.27 -4.73
N GLY A 597 -25.53 -1.74 -3.96
CA GLY A 597 -25.54 -3.11 -3.48
C GLY A 597 -26.86 -3.52 -2.88
N ILE A 598 -26.92 -4.80 -2.53
CA ILE A 598 -28.00 -5.41 -1.77
C ILE A 598 -27.44 -5.90 -0.44
N GLY A 599 -28.20 -5.74 0.64
CA GLY A 599 -27.82 -6.21 1.96
C GLY A 599 -29.03 -6.66 2.77
N GLY A 600 -28.76 -7.29 3.91
CA GLY A 600 -29.78 -7.64 4.89
C GLY A 600 -29.28 -7.32 6.29
N ALA A 601 -30.15 -6.76 7.12
CA ALA A 601 -29.90 -6.42 8.52
C ALA A 601 -31.10 -6.82 9.38
N THR A 602 -30.89 -7.01 10.68
CA THR A 602 -31.96 -7.46 11.61
C THR A 602 -33.19 -6.55 11.62
N LEU A 603 -32.99 -5.24 11.43
CA LEU A 603 -34.06 -4.23 11.42
C LEU A 603 -34.41 -3.74 9.99
N ASP A 604 -33.72 -4.26 8.98
CA ASP A 604 -33.98 -4.00 7.57
C ASP A 604 -33.64 -5.27 6.76
N PRO A 605 -34.54 -6.27 6.75
CA PRO A 605 -34.22 -7.65 6.35
C PRO A 605 -33.68 -7.77 4.93
N LEU A 606 -34.10 -6.88 4.04
CA LEU A 606 -33.58 -6.74 2.69
C LEU A 606 -33.60 -5.26 2.30
N TYR A 607 -32.45 -4.73 1.90
CA TYR A 607 -32.34 -3.38 1.37
C TYR A 607 -31.47 -3.32 0.12
N VAL A 608 -31.76 -2.33 -0.72
CA VAL A 608 -30.92 -1.89 -1.83
C VAL A 608 -30.40 -0.50 -1.46
N PHE A 609 -29.13 -0.24 -1.76
CA PHE A 609 -28.59 1.11 -1.68
C PHE A 609 -27.90 1.49 -3.00
N LEU A 610 -27.94 2.79 -3.31
CA LEU A 610 -27.31 3.40 -4.46
C LEU A 610 -26.65 4.71 -4.02
N ARG A 611 -25.34 4.80 -4.24
CA ARG A 611 -24.50 5.93 -3.82
C ARG A 611 -23.73 6.51 -5.01
N PRO A 612 -24.35 7.39 -5.82
CA PRO A 612 -23.64 8.13 -6.84
C PRO A 612 -22.80 9.25 -6.22
N THR A 613 -21.53 9.32 -6.61
CA THR A 613 -20.56 10.33 -6.16
C THR A 613 -20.05 11.09 -7.38
N LEU A 614 -20.14 12.42 -7.34
CA LEU A 614 -19.61 13.37 -8.31
C LEU A 614 -18.35 14.01 -7.70
N PRO A 615 -17.19 13.34 -7.79
CA PRO A 615 -15.97 13.84 -7.19
C PRO A 615 -15.44 15.05 -7.97
N ASN A 616 -14.83 16.02 -7.27
CA ASN A 616 -14.20 17.20 -7.87
C ASN A 616 -15.10 17.89 -8.93
N MET A 617 -16.33 18.23 -8.55
CA MET A 617 -17.31 18.89 -9.40
C MET A 617 -16.73 20.11 -10.10
N LEU A 618 -16.82 20.12 -11.44
CA LEU A 618 -16.36 21.23 -12.28
C LEU A 618 -14.89 21.64 -12.05
N GLY A 619 -14.07 20.73 -11.51
CA GLY A 619 -12.66 20.99 -11.22
C GLY A 619 -12.39 21.88 -10.02
N THR A 620 -13.36 22.05 -9.13
CA THR A 620 -13.32 23.04 -8.04
C THR A 620 -12.83 22.46 -6.69
N GLY A 621 -12.60 21.15 -6.61
CA GLY A 621 -12.28 20.43 -5.38
C GLY A 621 -13.48 20.10 -4.49
N TRP A 622 -14.69 20.44 -4.92
CA TRP A 622 -15.93 20.07 -4.23
C TRP A 622 -16.35 18.65 -4.63
N ASP A 623 -16.71 17.83 -3.67
CA ASP A 623 -17.28 16.51 -3.88
C ASP A 623 -18.76 16.52 -3.52
N LEU A 624 -19.63 16.08 -4.43
CA LEU A 624 -21.03 15.82 -4.13
C LEU A 624 -21.26 14.32 -4.07
N GLN A 625 -21.73 13.84 -2.93
CA GLN A 625 -22.16 12.48 -2.74
C GLN A 625 -23.66 12.47 -2.53
N LEU A 626 -24.36 11.62 -3.28
CA LEU A 626 -25.74 11.26 -3.01
C LEU A 626 -25.77 9.81 -2.54
N ASP A 627 -26.68 9.50 -1.65
CA ASP A 627 -26.87 8.16 -1.10
C ASP A 627 -28.37 7.91 -0.98
N GLY A 628 -28.83 6.81 -1.55
CA GLY A 628 -30.21 6.38 -1.50
C GLY A 628 -30.27 4.98 -0.94
N HIS A 629 -31.03 4.79 0.12
CA HIS A 629 -31.26 3.51 0.78
C HIS A 629 -32.75 3.18 0.71
N VAL A 630 -33.08 1.99 0.24
CA VAL A 630 -34.46 1.49 0.13
C VAL A 630 -34.54 0.08 0.70
N GLY A 631 -35.08 0.00 1.92
CA GLY A 631 -35.49 -1.22 2.59
C GLY A 631 -36.85 -1.68 2.09
N PHE A 632 -36.93 -2.98 1.79
CA PHE A 632 -38.15 -3.65 1.37
C PHE A 632 -38.71 -4.42 2.57
N GLY A 633 -39.74 -3.86 3.20
CA GLY A 633 -40.40 -4.55 4.30
C GLY A 633 -40.93 -5.92 3.87
N ASN A 634 -40.79 -6.92 4.75
CA ASN A 634 -41.34 -8.29 4.72
C ASN A 634 -41.67 -8.88 3.33
N VAL A 635 -40.74 -8.81 2.36
CA VAL A 635 -40.92 -9.43 1.03
C VAL A 635 -40.87 -10.96 1.10
N PHE A 636 -40.23 -11.52 2.12
CA PHE A 636 -40.15 -12.96 2.34
C PHE A 636 -40.97 -13.37 3.58
N THR A 637 -42.05 -14.11 3.36
CA THR A 637 -42.93 -14.66 4.39
C THR A 637 -42.21 -15.53 5.42
N ALA A 638 -41.07 -16.14 5.06
CA ALA A 638 -40.25 -16.95 5.97
C ALA A 638 -39.50 -16.13 7.05
N LEU A 639 -39.27 -14.83 6.84
CA LEU A 639 -38.59 -13.94 7.79
C LEU A 639 -39.58 -13.12 8.65
N ARG A 640 -40.88 -13.32 8.43
CA ARG A 640 -41.98 -12.55 9.03
C ARG A 640 -42.10 -12.74 10.55
N ASN A 641 -41.71 -13.91 11.07
CA ASN A 641 -42.05 -14.32 12.44
C ASN A 641 -40.92 -14.14 13.46
N SER A 642 -39.67 -13.91 13.03
CA SER A 642 -38.52 -14.03 13.94
C SER A 642 -37.93 -12.71 14.45
N PHE A 643 -38.10 -11.57 13.74
CA PHE A 643 -37.39 -10.33 14.11
C PHE A 643 -38.26 -9.07 14.23
N CYS A 644 -39.42 -9.03 13.57
CA CYS A 644 -40.24 -7.81 13.47
C CYS A 644 -41.63 -7.92 14.13
N GLY A 645 -41.89 -8.98 14.90
CA GLY A 645 -43.13 -9.13 15.68
C GLY A 645 -44.40 -8.95 14.84
N GLU A 646 -44.47 -9.60 13.66
CA GLU A 646 -45.55 -9.49 12.66
C GLU A 646 -45.74 -8.11 12.01
N GLN A 647 -44.98 -7.09 12.40
CA GLN A 647 -45.05 -5.74 11.86
C GLN A 647 -44.10 -5.52 10.68
N SER A 648 -44.37 -4.49 9.87
CA SER A 648 -43.49 -4.09 8.77
C SER A 648 -42.30 -3.28 9.30
N CYS A 649 -41.08 -3.81 9.22
CA CYS A 649 -39.84 -3.04 9.45
C CYS A 649 -39.18 -2.67 8.12
N TYR A 650 -38.81 -1.42 7.94
CA TYR A 650 -37.95 -0.99 6.83
C TYR A 650 -37.36 0.39 7.10
N GLU A 651 -36.26 0.69 6.40
CA GLU A 651 -35.69 2.03 6.31
C GLU A 651 -35.72 2.52 4.86
N ARG A 652 -36.12 3.77 4.65
CA ARG A 652 -35.93 4.47 3.37
C ARG A 652 -35.25 5.79 3.66
N SER A 653 -34.10 6.03 3.07
CA SER A 653 -33.39 7.29 3.27
C SER A 653 -32.75 7.80 2.00
N GLY A 654 -32.67 9.12 1.90
CA GLY A 654 -31.93 9.84 0.88
C GLY A 654 -31.01 10.83 1.57
N ARG A 655 -29.72 10.78 1.28
CA ARG A 655 -28.71 11.71 1.81
C ARG A 655 -27.99 12.37 0.65
N ALA A 656 -27.72 13.66 0.81
CA ALA A 656 -26.83 14.43 -0.04
C ALA A 656 -25.73 15.03 0.85
N ALA A 657 -24.49 14.98 0.41
CA ALA A 657 -23.36 15.59 1.10
C ALA A 657 -22.49 16.31 0.09
N LEU A 658 -22.33 17.61 0.29
CA LEU A 658 -21.39 18.46 -0.43
C LEU A 658 -20.20 18.72 0.49
N SER A 659 -19.01 18.28 0.09
CA SER A 659 -17.81 18.43 0.90
C SER A 659 -16.68 19.06 0.12
N ARG A 660 -15.80 19.76 0.83
CA ARG A 660 -14.56 20.30 0.30
C ARG A 660 -13.47 20.20 1.34
N ARG A 661 -12.44 19.44 1.02
CA ARG A 661 -11.21 19.42 1.79
C ARG A 661 -10.45 20.71 1.55
N ARG A 662 -9.78 21.19 2.60
CA ARG A 662 -8.95 22.39 2.60
C ARG A 662 -9.68 23.64 2.07
N ILE A 663 -10.80 23.99 2.68
CA ILE A 663 -11.53 25.20 2.33
C ILE A 663 -10.70 26.44 2.71
N PHE A 664 -10.71 27.47 1.86
CA PHE A 664 -9.96 28.72 2.06
C PHE A 664 -8.44 28.57 2.21
N ALA A 665 -7.81 27.58 1.55
CA ALA A 665 -6.37 27.29 1.68
C ALA A 665 -5.94 26.97 3.13
N SER A 666 -6.89 26.59 3.97
CA SER A 666 -6.66 26.16 5.35
C SER A 666 -6.71 24.64 5.43
N PRO A 667 -6.21 23.99 6.49
CA PRO A 667 -6.39 22.56 6.69
C PRO A 667 -7.85 22.14 6.96
N LEU A 668 -8.80 23.09 7.02
CA LEU A 668 -10.20 22.82 7.34
C LEU A 668 -10.90 22.06 6.22
N THR A 669 -11.63 21.00 6.58
CA THR A 669 -12.56 20.32 5.69
C THR A 669 -13.97 20.81 5.99
N PHE A 670 -14.64 21.36 4.98
CA PHE A 670 -16.04 21.75 5.04
C PHE A 670 -16.93 20.62 4.52
N GLU A 671 -18.02 20.34 5.23
CA GLU A 671 -19.05 19.40 4.83
C GLU A 671 -20.42 20.01 5.11
N LEU A 672 -21.27 20.05 4.09
CA LEU A 672 -22.68 20.37 4.17
C LEU A 672 -23.45 19.13 3.75
N SER A 673 -24.23 18.55 4.65
CA SER A 673 -25.02 17.36 4.34
C SER A 673 -26.48 17.54 4.73
N GLY A 674 -27.36 16.90 3.97
CA GLY A 674 -28.77 16.77 4.26
C GLY A 674 -29.19 15.31 4.14
N GLN A 675 -30.08 14.85 5.01
CA GLN A 675 -30.62 13.50 5.00
C GLN A 675 -32.13 13.56 5.27
N VAL A 676 -32.91 12.87 4.46
CA VAL A 676 -34.33 12.62 4.71
C VAL A 676 -34.49 11.12 4.90
N GLN A 677 -35.13 10.70 5.98
CA GLN A 677 -35.27 9.29 6.35
C GLN A 677 -36.69 9.00 6.83
N ARG A 678 -37.21 7.86 6.41
CA ARG A 678 -38.40 7.21 6.94
C ARG A 678 -37.99 5.86 7.48
N ARG A 679 -38.18 5.65 8.78
CA ARG A 679 -37.88 4.37 9.43
C ARG A 679 -39.12 3.84 10.12
N VAL A 680 -39.45 2.59 9.88
CA VAL A 680 -40.54 1.90 10.59
C VAL A 680 -39.92 0.83 11.46
N THR A 681 -40.16 0.90 12.77
CA THR A 681 -39.63 -0.07 13.75
C THR A 681 -40.77 -0.66 14.58
N PRO A 682 -40.63 -1.90 15.07
CA PRO A 682 -41.66 -2.53 15.90
C PRO A 682 -41.92 -1.77 17.20
N ALA A 683 -40.88 -1.14 17.76
CA ALA A 683 -40.95 -0.46 19.04
C ALA A 683 -41.51 0.97 18.97
N ARG A 684 -41.31 1.67 17.84
CA ARG A 684 -41.61 3.12 17.73
C ARG A 684 -42.53 3.49 16.57
N GLY A 685 -42.99 2.52 15.78
CA GLY A 685 -43.78 2.78 14.58
C GLY A 685 -42.99 3.55 13.52
N ARG A 686 -43.69 4.39 12.75
CA ARG A 686 -43.13 5.17 11.65
C ARG A 686 -42.54 6.49 12.15
N ILE A 687 -41.25 6.68 11.94
CA ILE A 687 -40.50 7.90 12.21
C ILE A 687 -40.10 8.51 10.87
N ASP A 688 -40.55 9.73 10.62
CA ASP A 688 -40.12 10.56 9.50
C ASP A 688 -39.17 11.64 10.04
N SER A 689 -37.97 11.75 9.48
CA SER A 689 -36.98 12.74 9.88
C SER A 689 -36.30 13.39 8.67
N ALA A 690 -35.96 14.67 8.84
CA ALA A 690 -35.10 15.45 7.96
C ALA A 690 -33.99 16.07 8.81
N LEU A 691 -32.74 15.88 8.39
CA LEU A 691 -31.53 16.35 9.05
C LEU A 691 -30.75 17.21 8.07
N GLY A 692 -30.30 18.38 8.51
CA GLY A 692 -29.28 19.19 7.84
C GLY A 692 -28.09 19.36 8.78
N GLN A 693 -26.88 19.28 8.25
CA GLN A 693 -25.66 19.42 9.04
C GLN A 693 -24.62 20.20 8.26
N LEU A 694 -24.06 21.23 8.90
CA LEU A 694 -22.85 21.92 8.47
C LEU A 694 -21.73 21.53 9.43
N ARG A 695 -20.58 21.13 8.91
CA ARG A 695 -19.43 20.69 9.71
C ARG A 695 -18.13 21.23 9.13
N LEU A 696 -17.29 21.75 10.00
CA LEU A 696 -15.89 22.06 9.76
C LEU A 696 -15.04 21.07 10.56
N THR A 697 -14.05 20.46 9.91
CA THR A 697 -13.13 19.52 10.54
C THR A 697 -11.70 20.03 10.38
N TRP A 698 -10.97 20.16 11.47
CA TRP A 698 -9.59 20.65 11.53
C TRP A 698 -8.63 19.53 11.96
N PRO A 699 -7.73 19.07 11.08
CA PRO A 699 -6.61 18.21 11.48
C PRO A 699 -5.54 19.07 12.16
N VAL A 700 -5.55 19.12 13.50
CA VAL A 700 -4.59 19.93 14.29
C VAL A 700 -3.21 19.26 14.30
N SER A 701 -3.17 17.93 14.28
CA SER A 701 -1.94 17.14 14.12
C SER A 701 -2.28 15.81 13.44
N ASP A 702 -1.28 14.98 13.18
CA ASP A 702 -1.49 13.64 12.63
C ASP A 702 -2.38 12.76 13.51
N LYS A 703 -2.45 13.07 14.82
CA LYS A 703 -3.23 12.33 15.81
C LYS A 703 -4.55 13.02 16.18
N TRP A 704 -4.58 14.35 16.20
CA TRP A 704 -5.75 15.13 16.64
C TRP A 704 -6.56 15.69 15.47
N ARG A 705 -7.86 15.43 15.48
CA ARG A 705 -8.83 16.06 14.58
C ARG A 705 -9.95 16.69 15.40
N LEU A 706 -10.10 18.00 15.31
CA LEU A 706 -11.22 18.71 15.91
C LEU A 706 -12.33 18.87 14.88
N TYR A 707 -13.57 18.96 15.31
CA TYR A 707 -14.67 19.36 14.46
C TYR A 707 -15.67 20.22 15.19
N GLY A 708 -16.29 21.13 14.45
CA GLY A 708 -17.33 22.03 14.94
C GLY A 708 -18.37 22.24 13.85
N GLY A 709 -19.60 22.54 14.23
CA GLY A 709 -20.64 22.74 13.23
C GLY A 709 -22.02 23.00 13.81
N TYR A 710 -22.99 22.98 12.91
CA TYR A 710 -24.39 23.20 13.21
C TYR A 710 -25.22 22.06 12.66
N LEU A 711 -26.23 21.64 13.42
CA LEU A 711 -27.14 20.57 13.09
C LEU A 711 -28.57 21.09 13.21
N ALA A 712 -29.37 20.88 12.18
CA ALA A 712 -30.80 21.14 12.17
C ALA A 712 -31.54 19.83 11.92
N GLN A 713 -32.56 19.54 12.71
CA GLN A 713 -33.36 18.33 12.58
C GLN A 713 -34.84 18.66 12.72
N VAL A 714 -35.65 18.06 11.86
CA VAL A 714 -37.10 17.98 12.04
C VAL A 714 -37.45 16.50 12.05
N ALA A 715 -38.13 16.03 13.09
CA ALA A 715 -38.52 14.64 13.20
C ALA A 715 -39.90 14.51 13.84
N ASN A 716 -40.71 13.59 13.32
CA ASN A 716 -41.98 13.23 13.93
C ASN A 716 -41.71 12.15 14.98
N ILE A 717 -41.70 12.52 16.27
CA ILE A 717 -41.34 11.63 17.38
C ILE A 717 -42.50 11.54 18.36
N SER A 718 -42.75 10.35 18.89
CA SER A 718 -43.68 10.14 19.99
C SER A 718 -43.18 10.78 21.31
N LYS A 719 -43.88 11.79 21.85
CA LYS A 719 -43.62 12.29 23.21
C LYS A 719 -44.06 11.22 24.23
N GLY A 720 -43.10 10.62 24.96
CA GLY A 720 -43.39 9.78 26.12
C GLY A 720 -43.57 8.28 25.86
N VAL A 721 -42.79 7.67 24.98
CA VAL A 721 -42.72 6.20 24.91
C VAL A 721 -41.86 5.71 26.07
N VAL A 722 -42.51 5.18 27.10
CA VAL A 722 -41.87 4.33 28.10
C VAL A 722 -41.43 3.07 27.35
N LYS A 723 -40.12 2.83 27.22
CA LYS A 723 -39.62 1.54 26.75
C LYS A 723 -40.21 0.46 27.67
N PRO A 724 -40.83 -0.62 27.18
CA PRO A 724 -41.20 -1.72 28.04
C PRO A 724 -39.93 -2.21 28.74
N ILE A 725 -39.90 -2.09 30.05
CA ILE A 725 -38.83 -2.62 30.88
C ILE A 725 -39.07 -4.13 30.89
N LEU A 726 -38.09 -4.92 30.45
CA LEU A 726 -38.11 -6.36 30.66
C LEU A 726 -38.20 -6.60 32.17
N GLY A 727 -39.36 -7.02 32.65
CA GLY A 727 -39.64 -7.26 34.08
C GLY A 727 -40.68 -6.35 34.74
N ALA A 728 -41.37 -5.45 34.02
CA ALA A 728 -42.58 -4.83 34.57
C ALA A 728 -43.74 -5.84 34.52
N GLU A 729 -43.96 -6.52 35.64
CA GLU A 729 -45.12 -7.38 35.87
C GLU A 729 -46.42 -6.60 35.60
N ASP A 730 -47.16 -7.08 34.61
CA ASP A 730 -48.61 -7.05 34.45
C ASP A 730 -49.35 -5.81 34.98
N GLY A 731 -49.41 -4.77 34.14
CA GLY A 731 -50.50 -3.79 34.18
C GLY A 731 -51.84 -4.34 33.67
N CYS A 732 -52.12 -5.62 33.88
CA CYS A 732 -53.37 -6.28 33.52
C CYS A 732 -54.17 -6.53 34.79
N THR A 733 -54.97 -5.55 35.21
CA THR A 733 -55.99 -5.81 36.24
C THR A 733 -57.04 -6.74 35.65
N THR A 734 -57.08 -7.97 36.17
CA THR A 734 -58.14 -8.95 35.93
C THR A 734 -59.42 -8.50 36.62
N GLU A 735 -60.29 -7.79 35.92
CA GLU A 735 -61.72 -7.81 36.23
C GLU A 735 -62.50 -8.27 35.00
N GLY A 736 -63.36 -9.25 35.26
CA GLY A 736 -63.81 -10.22 34.28
C GLY A 736 -64.69 -9.64 33.19
N THR A 737 -64.33 -9.92 31.95
CA THR A 737 -65.22 -10.43 30.90
C THR A 737 -64.35 -10.81 29.70
N GLY A 738 -64.63 -11.98 29.12
CA GLY A 738 -63.76 -12.64 28.15
C GLY A 738 -63.54 -11.83 26.88
N SER A 739 -62.33 -11.28 26.72
CA SER A 739 -61.55 -11.14 25.47
C SER A 739 -60.46 -10.06 25.62
N SER A 740 -59.49 -10.24 26.53
CA SER A 740 -58.31 -9.36 26.60
C SER A 740 -57.14 -9.93 25.80
N LEU A 741 -57.14 -9.66 24.49
CA LEU A 741 -55.88 -9.60 23.74
C LEU A 741 -55.07 -8.45 24.33
N CYS A 742 -54.04 -8.77 25.12
CA CYS A 742 -53.04 -7.82 25.59
C CYS A 742 -52.27 -7.25 24.39
N ARG A 743 -52.84 -6.26 23.71
CA ARG A 743 -52.10 -5.44 22.76
C ARG A 743 -51.49 -4.29 23.54
N PRO A 744 -50.15 -4.14 23.61
CA PRO A 744 -49.59 -2.86 24.00
C PRO A 744 -50.23 -1.80 23.10
N PRO A 745 -50.73 -0.67 23.66
CA PRO A 745 -51.41 0.34 22.87
C PRO A 745 -50.49 0.73 21.72
N ASN A 746 -50.98 0.55 20.49
CA ASN A 746 -50.34 1.04 19.29
C ASN A 746 -50.36 2.58 19.40
N ARG A 747 -49.31 3.19 19.97
CA ARG A 747 -49.27 4.63 20.28
C ARG A 747 -48.97 5.44 19.01
N GLY A 748 -49.94 5.51 18.11
CA GLY A 748 -49.96 6.47 16.99
C GLY A 748 -50.27 7.91 17.42
N GLU A 749 -50.81 8.11 18.63
CA GLU A 749 -51.37 9.41 19.06
C GLU A 749 -50.37 10.35 19.76
N ALA A 750 -49.14 9.90 20.03
CA ALA A 750 -48.14 10.73 20.71
C ALA A 750 -47.13 11.40 19.77
N ILE A 751 -47.27 11.28 18.44
CA ILE A 751 -46.30 11.80 17.47
C ILE A 751 -46.38 13.34 17.41
N VAL A 752 -45.40 14.01 18.01
CA VAL A 752 -45.24 15.46 17.95
C VAL A 752 -44.07 15.79 17.01
N PRO A 753 -44.23 16.76 16.09
CA PRO A 753 -43.10 17.27 15.32
C PRO A 753 -42.11 17.94 16.26
N ASP A 754 -40.91 17.39 16.35
CA ASP A 754 -39.78 17.95 17.06
C ASP A 754 -38.88 18.71 16.07
N ARG A 755 -38.44 19.90 16.49
CA ARG A 755 -37.50 20.75 15.76
C ARG A 755 -36.31 21.02 16.66
N THR A 756 -35.17 20.45 16.30
CA THR A 756 -33.91 20.63 17.01
C THR A 756 -32.96 21.44 16.14
N GLY A 757 -32.38 22.51 16.69
CA GLY A 757 -31.17 23.12 16.18
C GLY A 757 -30.10 23.06 17.25
N ALA A 758 -28.92 22.52 16.91
CA ALA A 758 -27.84 22.29 17.86
C ALA A 758 -26.48 22.67 17.29
N ILE A 759 -25.64 23.25 18.14
CA ILE A 759 -24.22 23.39 17.87
C ILE A 759 -23.54 22.09 18.25
N GLN A 760 -22.73 21.56 17.35
CA GLN A 760 -21.92 20.37 17.58
C GLN A 760 -20.44 20.75 17.67
N ALA A 761 -19.72 20.13 18.59
CA ALA A 761 -18.27 20.23 18.67
C ALA A 761 -17.69 18.91 19.15
N GLY A 762 -16.46 18.59 18.74
CA GLY A 762 -15.81 17.40 19.22
C GLY A 762 -14.37 17.28 18.78
N ALA A 763 -13.72 16.25 19.30
CA ALA A 763 -12.33 15.94 19.08
C ALA A 763 -12.15 14.43 18.89
N VAL A 764 -11.31 14.04 17.95
CA VAL A 764 -10.87 12.67 17.73
C VAL A 764 -9.37 12.65 17.90
N TRP A 765 -8.89 11.83 18.81
CA TRP A 765 -7.48 11.49 18.93
C TRP A 765 -7.27 10.03 18.51
N GLN A 766 -6.37 9.81 17.57
CA GLN A 766 -6.10 8.48 17.04
C GLN A 766 -4.59 8.26 16.95
N LYS A 767 -4.11 7.20 17.62
CA LYS A 767 -2.75 6.67 17.47
C LYS A 767 -2.88 5.16 17.35
N VAL A 768 -3.02 4.68 16.13
CA VAL A 768 -3.12 3.25 15.80
C VAL A 768 -2.17 2.92 14.67
N ASP A 769 -1.74 1.65 14.63
CA ASP A 769 -0.86 1.11 13.58
C ASP A 769 -1.54 1.03 12.21
N ASN A 770 -2.84 0.72 12.19
CA ASN A 770 -3.65 0.59 10.98
C ASN A 770 -5.05 1.19 11.20
N SER A 771 -5.57 1.93 10.23
CA SER A 771 -6.91 2.55 10.31
C SER A 771 -8.07 1.60 10.01
N PHE A 772 -7.83 0.51 9.27
CA PHE A 772 -8.87 -0.45 8.88
C PHE A 772 -9.01 -1.60 9.87
N ASN A 773 -7.89 -2.16 10.33
CA ASN A 773 -7.86 -3.24 11.32
C ASN A 773 -6.71 -3.01 12.31
N PRO A 774 -6.91 -2.15 13.33
CA PRO A 774 -5.88 -1.85 14.32
C PRO A 774 -5.49 -3.09 15.13
N ASN A 775 -4.19 -3.32 15.30
CA ASN A 775 -3.68 -4.34 16.24
C ASN A 775 -3.14 -3.70 17.53
N ASP A 776 -2.58 -2.50 17.43
CA ASP A 776 -2.07 -1.73 18.56
C ASP A 776 -2.53 -0.28 18.49
N GLY A 777 -2.79 0.30 19.66
CA GLY A 777 -3.02 1.72 19.82
C GLY A 777 -4.39 2.09 20.37
N VAL A 778 -4.71 3.38 20.28
CA VAL A 778 -5.86 3.96 20.97
C VAL A 778 -6.60 4.94 20.07
N ILE A 779 -7.93 4.89 20.16
CA ILE A 779 -8.85 5.84 19.56
C ILE A 779 -9.72 6.45 20.67
N LEU A 780 -9.61 7.76 20.85
CA LEU A 780 -10.45 8.55 21.74
C LEU A 780 -11.32 9.47 20.88
N THR A 781 -12.63 9.45 21.10
CA THR A 781 -13.56 10.40 20.49
C THR A 781 -14.35 11.09 21.59
N LEU A 782 -14.37 12.41 21.53
CA LEU A 782 -15.16 13.30 22.38
C LEU A 782 -16.11 14.09 21.49
N GLY A 783 -17.36 14.24 21.91
CA GLY A 783 -18.39 14.97 21.18
C GLY A 783 -19.33 15.66 22.15
N GLY A 784 -19.86 16.79 21.71
CA GLY A 784 -20.83 17.59 22.44
C GLY A 784 -21.86 18.16 21.48
N LEU A 785 -23.12 18.18 21.91
CA LEU A 785 -24.25 18.78 21.21
C LEU A 785 -24.98 19.70 22.19
N PHE A 786 -25.19 20.95 21.79
CA PHE A 786 -25.89 21.95 22.58
C PHE A 786 -27.04 22.54 21.76
N ALA A 787 -28.27 22.27 22.18
CA ALA A 787 -29.48 22.75 21.52
C ALA A 787 -30.05 24.00 22.22
N THR A 788 -30.59 24.93 21.43
CA THR A 788 -31.15 26.19 21.91
C THR A 788 -32.51 26.51 21.24
N PRO A 789 -33.45 27.22 21.91
CA PRO A 789 -34.74 27.63 21.33
C PRO A 789 -34.64 28.71 20.26
N SER A 790 -33.54 29.46 20.19
CA SER A 790 -33.29 30.34 19.04
C SER A 790 -33.08 29.56 17.74
N LEU A 791 -32.79 28.25 17.85
CA LEU A 791 -32.42 27.36 16.76
C LEU A 791 -33.39 26.15 16.67
N GLY A 792 -34.34 26.01 17.61
CA GLY A 792 -35.27 24.87 17.76
C GLY A 792 -36.34 25.13 18.83
N ASN A 793 -36.90 24.10 19.46
CA ASN A 793 -37.92 24.29 20.50
C ASN A 793 -37.37 24.26 21.94
N ASP A 794 -36.26 23.53 22.18
CA ASP A 794 -35.88 23.10 23.53
C ASP A 794 -34.40 23.38 23.85
N TRP A 795 -34.08 23.60 25.13
CA TRP A 795 -32.71 23.67 25.66
C TRP A 795 -32.26 22.30 26.20
N TRP A 796 -31.20 21.73 25.62
CA TRP A 796 -30.57 20.52 26.16
C TRP A 796 -29.10 20.42 25.75
N LEU A 797 -28.33 19.70 26.55
CA LEU A 797 -26.92 19.40 26.32
C LEU A 797 -26.73 17.88 26.25
N ARG A 798 -25.90 17.41 25.31
CA ARG A 798 -25.44 16.04 25.23
C ARG A 798 -23.92 15.99 25.11
N GLY A 799 -23.31 15.13 25.90
CA GLY A 799 -21.89 14.78 25.81
C GLY A 799 -21.72 13.31 25.45
N ASP A 800 -20.79 13.04 24.55
CA ASP A 800 -20.40 11.70 24.10
C ASP A 800 -18.89 11.53 24.29
N ALA A 801 -18.48 10.44 24.92
CA ALA A 801 -17.10 10.02 25.01
C ALA A 801 -16.98 8.55 24.60
N SER A 802 -16.06 8.22 23.70
CA SER A 802 -15.74 6.84 23.37
C SER A 802 -14.25 6.61 23.42
N TRP A 803 -13.86 5.51 24.05
CA TRP A 803 -12.48 5.06 24.20
C TRP A 803 -12.37 3.66 23.62
N GLN A 804 -11.47 3.48 22.66
CA GLN A 804 -11.11 2.17 22.14
C GLN A 804 -9.61 1.97 22.30
N HIS A 805 -9.22 0.84 22.88
CA HIS A 805 -7.83 0.46 23.07
C HIS A 805 -7.61 -0.94 22.50
N PHE A 806 -6.60 -1.06 21.65
CA PHE A 806 -6.15 -2.29 21.04
C PHE A 806 -4.83 -2.67 21.71
N ILE A 807 -4.84 -3.77 22.46
CA ILE A 807 -3.66 -4.25 23.18
C ILE A 807 -3.22 -5.55 22.51
N PRO A 808 -2.09 -5.58 21.81
CA PRO A 808 -1.61 -6.80 21.18
C PRO A 808 -1.25 -7.83 22.26
N ILE A 809 -1.67 -9.08 22.07
CA ILE A 809 -1.33 -10.17 22.99
C ILE A 809 0.07 -10.67 22.65
N PRO A 810 1.05 -10.61 23.58
CA PRO A 810 2.40 -11.07 23.32
C PRO A 810 2.44 -12.53 22.83
N ARG A 811 3.44 -12.86 22.00
CA ARG A 811 3.68 -14.23 21.45
C ARG A 811 2.62 -14.74 20.47
N THR A 812 1.73 -13.88 19.98
CA THR A 812 0.73 -14.26 18.98
C THR A 812 1.09 -13.78 17.56
N GLY A 813 2.17 -13.02 17.41
CA GLY A 813 2.64 -12.47 16.13
C GLY A 813 1.61 -11.53 15.49
N ASP A 814 1.02 -10.63 16.29
CA ASP A 814 0.01 -9.66 15.87
C ASP A 814 -1.30 -10.27 15.32
N ARG A 815 -1.55 -11.55 15.65
CA ARG A 815 -2.78 -12.25 15.25
C ARG A 815 -3.93 -12.08 16.23
N LEU A 816 -3.62 -11.84 17.51
CA LEU A 816 -4.61 -11.66 18.55
C LEU A 816 -4.34 -10.33 19.27
N ASN A 817 -5.40 -9.54 19.40
CA ASN A 817 -5.42 -8.38 20.28
C ASN A 817 -6.62 -8.44 21.22
N PHE A 818 -6.45 -7.81 22.38
CA PHE A 818 -7.55 -7.51 23.27
C PHE A 818 -8.09 -6.12 22.93
N ARG A 819 -9.36 -6.05 22.51
CA ARG A 819 -10.03 -4.78 22.22
C ARG A 819 -10.94 -4.40 23.38
N TYR A 820 -10.57 -3.34 24.08
CA TYR A 820 -11.44 -2.69 25.06
C TYR A 820 -12.14 -1.49 24.42
N SER A 821 -13.48 -1.48 24.46
CA SER A 821 -14.29 -0.39 23.91
C SER A 821 -15.28 0.10 24.97
N LEU A 822 -15.10 1.33 25.43
CA LEU A 822 -15.99 2.03 26.33
C LEU A 822 -16.70 3.16 25.58
N ARG A 823 -18.01 3.27 25.73
CA ARG A 823 -18.80 4.39 25.18
C ARG A 823 -19.69 4.93 26.29
N TYR A 824 -19.54 6.20 26.59
CA TYR A 824 -20.34 6.94 27.55
C TYR A 824 -21.08 8.06 26.82
N GLY A 825 -22.39 8.16 27.06
CA GLY A 825 -23.22 9.21 26.51
C GLY A 825 -24.13 9.72 27.62
N HIS A 826 -24.15 11.02 27.83
CA HIS A 826 -25.01 11.65 28.82
C HIS A 826 -25.73 12.84 28.20
N ALA A 827 -27.03 12.94 28.43
CA ALA A 827 -27.84 14.02 27.92
C ALA A 827 -28.65 14.61 29.07
N ARG A 828 -28.66 15.94 29.19
CA ARG A 828 -29.33 16.68 30.28
C ARG A 828 -30.23 17.80 29.71
N PRO A 829 -31.53 17.85 30.06
CA PRO A 829 -32.36 19.01 29.74
C PRO A 829 -31.95 20.19 30.64
N LEU A 830 -32.10 21.42 30.15
CA LEU A 830 -31.75 22.63 30.89
C LEU A 830 -33.01 23.49 31.14
N PRO A 831 -33.84 23.11 32.14
CA PRO A 831 -35.05 23.86 32.46
C PRO A 831 -34.71 25.24 33.08
N GLY A 832 -35.53 26.25 32.81
CA GLY A 832 -35.42 27.59 33.43
C GLY A 832 -34.71 28.66 32.59
N LEU A 833 -34.27 28.33 31.38
CA LEU A 833 -33.76 29.32 30.42
C LEU A 833 -34.91 30.00 29.65
N PRO A 834 -34.73 31.24 29.15
CA PRO A 834 -35.78 31.97 28.43
C PRO A 834 -36.33 31.16 27.24
N GLY A 835 -37.66 31.12 27.11
CA GLY A 835 -38.36 30.35 26.06
C GLY A 835 -38.48 28.84 26.30
N SER A 836 -38.15 28.32 27.49
CA SER A 836 -38.20 26.87 27.77
C SER A 836 -39.59 26.36 28.18
N GLY A 837 -40.23 25.57 27.30
CA GLY A 837 -41.41 24.76 27.63
C GLY A 837 -41.10 23.27 27.88
N ALA A 838 -39.85 22.84 27.65
CA ALA A 838 -39.49 21.43 27.69
C ALA A 838 -38.79 20.99 28.97
N THR A 839 -39.37 19.96 29.58
CA THR A 839 -38.83 19.21 30.72
C THR A 839 -38.05 17.97 30.28
N SER A 840 -37.84 17.77 28.97
CA SER A 840 -37.40 16.48 28.43
C SER A 840 -36.53 16.63 27.18
N ILE A 841 -35.56 15.74 27.01
CA ILE A 841 -34.72 15.66 25.79
C ILE A 841 -35.43 14.81 24.73
N PRO A 842 -35.40 15.17 23.44
CA PRO A 842 -35.98 14.33 22.39
C PRO A 842 -35.39 12.92 22.38
N GLU A 843 -36.24 11.91 22.20
CA GLU A 843 -35.85 10.50 22.33
C GLU A 843 -34.78 10.06 21.32
N VAL A 844 -34.72 10.72 20.14
CA VAL A 844 -33.70 10.46 19.11
C VAL A 844 -32.28 10.73 19.61
N TRP A 845 -32.14 11.57 20.65
CA TRP A 845 -30.85 11.93 21.23
C TRP A 845 -30.52 11.20 22.54
N ARG A 846 -31.43 10.34 23.03
CA ARG A 846 -31.20 9.46 24.20
C ARG A 846 -30.58 8.14 23.73
N TYR A 847 -29.58 7.62 24.47
CA TYR A 847 -28.96 6.32 24.18
C TYR A 847 -29.90 5.14 24.43
#